data_AF-A0A5N5WEG8-F1
#
_entry.id   AF-A0A5N5WEG8-F1
#
_cell.length_a   1.000
_cell.length_b   1.000
_cell.length_c   1.000
_cell.angle_alpha   90.00
_cell.angle_beta   90.00
_cell.angle_gamma   90.00
#
_symmetry.space_group_name_H-M   'P 1'
#
loop_
_entity.id
_entity.type
_entity.pdbx_description
1 polymer ?
#
loop_
_entity_poly.entity_id
_entity_poly.type
_entity_poly.pdbx_seq_one_letter_code
_entity_poly.pdbx_strand_id
1 'polypeptide(L)'
;MGRNGTDEPRIDEGLAGTRYLHTDQIPLDQLTPYPGNAKRGDVEAIRASLRKNGQYRSLVVRHIENGPLIVLAGNHTMRALAAEGAEEARCEIVECDDATARRINLADNKLAELGDYDDRALLDLLDGLGKDYEGTGYSDEDLTRLLAPPASESALDAAAPDLAASGPSLADRFLVPPFDVLDARQGWWQERKRQWLSLGIRSEEGRERDDGKGGRALTFEGWARRDPEYYKKKSAIEQRTGRGLTAAEFEAEYYSPPNNALAGGTSVFDPVLCELAYRWFSAPGATVVDPFAGGSVRGLIAAFLGRPYIGNDLSQQQVEANRAQVEDLSCRGLFNASPPPPPASEKRQSYDSTDLTPVEEHGGHLVKRDDLFTVDGSAGGKVRSCLALASAPGVVGLVTAGSRQSPQVNIVATVARRLGLPCRVHVPKAKGPLTPELEAARAAGADIVEHTPGHNTVIIARAREDASARGWTEIPFGMECATAVEATAAQVANVPRDVQRIVIPVGSGMSLAGVLRGLRDHGLDHIPIVGVSVGANPEKRLDTYAPGWRSAVSLVHSELDYHQHASKTSLGNLALDPVYEAKCLPFLSPGDLLWVVGRRGSLPPHDASIATPIPKWSVGDSVQWVKDLPPESADLIFTCPPYYDLEPYSSDPRDLSSMDYDAFDEVYAQIISGAARALRNNRFAVFVTGDARDTKGELHDLRGATIRAATGSGLIYASGAVLLTPLGSVPKVAARTFSGTRTLSRVHQDILIFCKGNRSEAARACGDVDIHLPDHLASEFTKSVEALASTPEPPPSSSRQPLSPGGTSWDSPES
;
A
#
# COMPACT_ATOMS: atom_id res chain seq x y z
N MET A 1 -35.56 62.85 -11.30
CA MET A 1 -36.02 61.95 -10.22
C MET A 1 -36.58 60.72 -10.92
N GLY A 2 -35.79 59.68 -11.13
CA GLY A 2 -35.53 58.59 -10.16
C GLY A 2 -36.66 57.57 -10.28
N ARG A 3 -36.48 56.28 -10.57
CA ARG A 3 -35.34 55.38 -10.36
C ARG A 3 -35.33 54.27 -11.43
N ASN A 4 -34.12 53.78 -11.68
CA ASN A 4 -33.82 52.49 -12.31
C ASN A 4 -34.54 51.33 -11.61
N GLY A 5 -35.04 50.38 -12.41
CA GLY A 5 -35.35 49.01 -12.00
C GLY A 5 -34.63 48.05 -12.93
N THR A 6 -33.67 47.32 -12.36
CA THR A 6 -33.00 46.13 -12.90
C THR A 6 -34.02 44.98 -13.00
N ASP A 7 -34.01 44.20 -14.08
CA ASP A 7 -33.64 42.77 -14.13
C ASP A 7 -34.81 42.09 -14.89
N GLU A 8 -34.69 41.19 -15.85
CA GLU A 8 -33.73 40.12 -16.14
C GLU A 8 -33.88 39.75 -17.63
N PRO A 9 -32.84 39.26 -18.33
CA PRO A 9 -33.00 38.65 -19.64
C PRO A 9 -33.74 37.31 -19.49
N ARG A 10 -34.83 37.12 -20.24
CA ARG A 10 -35.45 35.80 -20.44
C ARG A 10 -34.39 34.85 -20.98
N ILE A 11 -34.04 33.84 -20.18
CA ILE A 11 -33.20 32.72 -20.57
C ILE A 11 -34.03 31.83 -21.50
N ASP A 12 -34.07 32.13 -22.80
CA ASP A 12 -34.81 31.29 -23.76
C ASP A 12 -34.03 30.95 -25.05
N GLU A 13 -32.70 31.12 -25.06
CA GLU A 13 -31.85 30.79 -26.22
C GLU A 13 -30.66 29.84 -25.93
N GLY A 14 -30.66 29.10 -24.81
CA GLY A 14 -29.44 28.40 -24.32
C GLY A 14 -29.41 26.86 -24.26
N LEU A 15 -30.52 26.13 -24.44
CA LEU A 15 -30.57 24.67 -24.22
C LEU A 15 -30.99 23.91 -25.48
N ALA A 16 -30.20 24.00 -26.55
CA ALA A 16 -30.47 23.29 -27.80
C ALA A 16 -29.91 21.84 -27.76
N GLY A 17 -30.78 20.84 -27.96
CA GLY A 17 -30.38 19.45 -28.21
C GLY A 17 -31.54 18.48 -28.44
N THR A 18 -32.65 18.63 -27.70
CA THR A 18 -33.80 17.72 -27.74
C THR A 18 -35.10 18.49 -27.80
N ARG A 19 -36.00 18.14 -28.72
CA ARG A 19 -37.33 18.72 -28.88
C ARG A 19 -38.38 17.75 -28.36
N TYR A 20 -39.10 18.11 -27.30
CA TYR A 20 -40.26 17.35 -26.84
C TYR A 20 -41.40 17.43 -27.86
N LEU A 21 -42.06 16.30 -28.13
CA LEU A 21 -43.22 16.24 -29.01
C LEU A 21 -44.51 16.14 -28.19
N HIS A 22 -44.69 15.04 -27.48
CA HIS A 22 -45.87 14.73 -26.66
C HIS A 22 -45.59 13.52 -25.75
N THR A 23 -46.51 13.23 -24.84
CA THR A 23 -46.53 12.02 -24.01
C THR A 23 -47.70 11.15 -24.44
N ASP A 24 -47.46 9.85 -24.62
CA ASP A 24 -48.48 8.89 -25.05
C ASP A 24 -48.30 7.51 -24.41
N GLN A 25 -49.32 6.65 -24.53
CA GLN A 25 -49.21 5.22 -24.28
C GLN A 25 -48.82 4.52 -25.57
N ILE A 26 -47.65 3.91 -25.60
CA ILE A 26 -47.13 3.25 -26.81
C ILE A 26 -47.12 1.73 -26.59
N PRO A 27 -47.70 0.94 -27.51
CA PRO A 27 -47.55 -0.52 -27.50
C PRO A 27 -46.09 -0.95 -27.41
N LEU A 28 -45.78 -1.86 -26.49
CA LEU A 28 -44.39 -2.28 -26.23
C LEU A 28 -43.72 -2.90 -27.46
N ASP A 29 -44.49 -3.52 -28.35
CA ASP A 29 -44.02 -4.11 -29.60
C ASP A 29 -43.61 -3.07 -30.67
N GLN A 30 -44.02 -1.81 -30.51
CA GLN A 30 -43.60 -0.68 -31.34
C GLN A 30 -42.34 0.02 -30.81
N LEU A 31 -41.91 -0.29 -29.58
CA LEU A 31 -40.70 0.27 -28.98
C LEU A 31 -39.48 -0.59 -29.29
N THR A 32 -38.38 0.08 -29.65
CA THR A 32 -37.09 -0.56 -29.91
C THR A 32 -36.08 -0.15 -28.83
N PRO A 33 -35.40 -1.08 -28.15
CA PRO A 33 -34.34 -0.75 -27.21
C PRO A 33 -33.19 0.03 -27.87
N TYR A 34 -32.49 0.89 -27.11
CA TYR A 34 -31.34 1.59 -27.66
C TYR A 34 -30.25 0.60 -28.13
N PRO A 35 -29.82 0.67 -29.41
CA PRO A 35 -28.80 -0.23 -29.94
C PRO A 35 -27.48 -0.08 -29.17
N GLY A 36 -27.02 -1.17 -28.55
CA GLY A 36 -25.76 -1.19 -27.82
C GLY A 36 -25.78 -0.43 -26.48
N ASN A 37 -26.94 -0.31 -25.83
CA ASN A 37 -27.00 0.22 -24.45
C ASN A 37 -26.01 -0.53 -23.54
N ALA A 38 -25.02 0.17 -23.01
CA ALA A 38 -23.89 -0.45 -22.29
C ALA A 38 -24.25 -0.87 -20.85
N LYS A 39 -25.21 -0.18 -20.21
CA LYS A 39 -25.61 -0.48 -18.83
C LYS A 39 -26.42 -1.77 -18.79
N ARG A 40 -26.10 -2.63 -17.83
CA ARG A 40 -26.91 -3.79 -17.43
C ARG A 40 -27.55 -3.46 -16.09
N GLY A 41 -28.85 -3.20 -16.08
CA GLY A 41 -29.63 -2.88 -14.88
C GLY A 41 -30.28 -4.11 -14.26
N ASP A 42 -30.63 -4.01 -12.98
CA ASP A 42 -31.37 -5.04 -12.25
C ASP A 42 -32.85 -5.00 -12.64
N VAL A 43 -33.24 -5.90 -13.54
CA VAL A 43 -34.61 -5.98 -14.03
C VAL A 43 -35.57 -6.49 -12.95
N GLU A 44 -35.13 -7.37 -12.05
CA GLU A 44 -36.01 -7.93 -11.01
C GLU A 44 -36.37 -6.89 -9.95
N ALA A 45 -35.40 -6.08 -9.52
CA ALA A 45 -35.68 -4.95 -8.62
C ALA A 45 -36.67 -3.94 -9.23
N ILE A 46 -36.54 -3.66 -10.54
CA ILE A 46 -37.46 -2.77 -11.26
C ILE A 46 -38.85 -3.40 -11.38
N ARG A 47 -38.96 -4.72 -11.58
CA ARG A 47 -40.25 -5.43 -11.58
C ARG A 47 -40.96 -5.32 -10.23
N ALA A 48 -40.23 -5.49 -9.12
CA ALA A 48 -40.78 -5.28 -7.78
C ALA A 48 -41.31 -3.86 -7.58
N SER A 49 -40.58 -2.84 -8.07
CA SER A 49 -41.04 -1.45 -8.06
C SER A 49 -42.28 -1.22 -8.92
N LEU A 50 -42.34 -1.77 -10.13
CA LEU A 50 -43.52 -1.66 -11.00
C LEU A 50 -44.77 -2.30 -10.40
N ARG A 51 -44.65 -3.45 -9.72
CA ARG A 51 -45.78 -4.09 -9.03
C ARG A 51 -46.34 -3.22 -7.90
N LYS A 52 -45.45 -2.56 -7.15
CA LYS A 52 -45.83 -1.74 -5.99
C LYS A 52 -46.35 -0.36 -6.39
N ASN A 53 -45.62 0.33 -7.27
CA ASN A 53 -45.78 1.75 -7.53
C ASN A 53 -46.38 2.05 -8.92
N GLY A 54 -46.55 1.03 -9.75
CA GLY A 54 -46.87 1.20 -11.16
C GLY A 54 -45.77 1.93 -11.92
N GLN A 55 -46.05 2.28 -13.17
CA GLN A 55 -45.14 3.15 -13.91
C GLN A 55 -45.31 4.59 -13.41
N TYR A 56 -44.33 5.12 -12.67
CA TYR A 56 -44.31 6.51 -12.20
C TYR A 56 -43.37 7.42 -13.01
N ARG A 57 -42.42 6.84 -13.77
CA ARG A 57 -41.55 7.56 -14.72
C ARG A 57 -41.84 7.13 -16.17
N SER A 58 -41.95 8.10 -17.07
CA SER A 58 -42.06 7.88 -18.52
C SER A 58 -40.77 7.28 -19.09
N LEU A 59 -40.89 6.45 -20.12
CA LEU A 59 -39.73 6.11 -20.96
C LEU A 59 -39.43 7.31 -21.85
N VAL A 60 -38.15 7.64 -22.06
CA VAL A 60 -37.79 8.70 -23.03
C VAL A 60 -37.52 8.02 -24.37
N VAL A 61 -38.33 8.32 -25.38
CA VAL A 61 -38.34 7.62 -26.66
C VAL A 61 -38.08 8.59 -27.79
N ARG A 62 -37.11 8.27 -28.63
CA ARG A 62 -36.77 9.06 -29.81
C ARG A 62 -37.71 8.72 -30.96
N HIS A 63 -38.37 9.74 -31.48
CA HIS A 63 -39.04 9.70 -32.77
C HIS A 63 -38.06 10.02 -33.90
N ILE A 64 -38.11 9.22 -34.96
CA ILE A 64 -37.41 9.44 -36.22
C ILE A 64 -38.48 9.38 -37.30
N GLU A 65 -38.55 10.39 -38.16
CA GLU A 65 -39.53 10.42 -39.24
C GLU A 65 -39.41 9.16 -40.12
N ASN A 66 -40.48 8.38 -40.23
CA ASN A 66 -40.52 7.07 -40.91
C ASN A 66 -39.55 6.00 -40.36
N GLY A 67 -39.05 6.15 -39.12
CA GLY A 67 -38.14 5.23 -38.46
C GLY A 67 -38.72 4.61 -37.18
N PRO A 68 -37.98 3.69 -36.52
CA PRO A 68 -38.43 3.05 -35.28
C PRO A 68 -38.43 4.03 -34.10
N LEU A 69 -39.33 3.79 -33.14
CA LEU A 69 -39.34 4.48 -31.85
C LEU A 69 -38.26 3.88 -30.94
N ILE A 70 -37.20 4.64 -30.65
CA ILE A 70 -36.02 4.12 -29.93
C ILE A 70 -36.00 4.61 -28.48
N VAL A 71 -35.99 3.69 -27.51
CA VAL A 71 -35.93 4.02 -26.08
C VAL A 71 -34.54 4.53 -25.70
N LEU A 72 -34.39 5.83 -25.43
CA LEU A 72 -33.13 6.45 -25.03
C LEU A 72 -32.83 6.24 -23.54
N ALA A 73 -33.85 6.38 -22.68
CA ALA A 73 -33.79 6.23 -21.23
C ALA A 73 -34.93 5.35 -20.74
N GLY A 74 -34.66 4.48 -19.75
CA GLY A 74 -35.63 3.49 -19.26
C GLY A 74 -35.62 2.15 -20.00
N ASN A 75 -34.52 1.80 -20.69
CA ASN A 75 -34.38 0.52 -21.40
C ASN A 75 -34.64 -0.71 -20.50
N HIS A 76 -34.22 -0.67 -19.23
CA HIS A 76 -34.50 -1.76 -18.28
C HIS A 76 -35.94 -1.75 -17.76
N THR A 77 -36.55 -0.56 -17.64
CA THR A 77 -37.96 -0.40 -17.30
C THR A 77 -38.87 -0.95 -18.40
N MET A 78 -38.54 -0.73 -19.68
CA MET A 78 -39.24 -1.36 -20.81
C MET A 78 -39.20 -2.90 -20.71
N ARG A 79 -38.01 -3.47 -20.42
CA ARG A 79 -37.85 -4.93 -20.24
C ARG A 79 -38.64 -5.45 -19.04
N ALA A 80 -38.67 -4.70 -17.94
CA ALA A 80 -39.43 -5.06 -16.75
C ALA A 80 -40.95 -5.00 -17.02
N LEU A 81 -41.45 -3.96 -17.70
CA LEU A 81 -42.85 -3.85 -18.12
C LEU A 81 -43.28 -5.03 -19.01
N ALA A 82 -42.45 -5.41 -19.98
CA ALA A 82 -42.70 -6.59 -20.81
C ALA A 82 -42.73 -7.89 -19.99
N ALA A 83 -41.84 -8.03 -19.01
CA ALA A 83 -41.80 -9.20 -18.12
C ALA A 83 -42.98 -9.25 -17.12
N GLU A 84 -43.59 -8.11 -16.80
CA GLU A 84 -44.84 -8.02 -16.02
C GLU A 84 -46.10 -8.18 -16.89
N GLY A 85 -45.96 -8.32 -18.21
CA GLY A 85 -47.08 -8.54 -19.14
C GLY A 85 -47.86 -7.28 -19.50
N ALA A 86 -47.27 -6.09 -19.34
CA ALA A 86 -47.88 -4.86 -19.82
C ALA A 86 -47.96 -4.86 -21.37
N GLU A 87 -49.07 -4.37 -21.94
CA GLU A 87 -49.22 -4.26 -23.40
C GLU A 87 -48.65 -2.94 -23.93
N GLU A 88 -48.71 -1.88 -23.12
CA GLU A 88 -48.28 -0.52 -23.47
C GLU A 88 -47.40 0.09 -22.36
N ALA A 89 -46.61 1.11 -22.71
CA ALA A 89 -45.83 1.90 -21.76
C ALA A 89 -46.04 3.41 -21.97
N ARG A 90 -46.09 4.16 -20.87
CA ARG A 90 -46.10 5.63 -20.90
C ARG A 90 -44.74 6.14 -21.39
N CYS A 91 -44.74 6.85 -22.51
CA CYS A 91 -43.54 7.33 -23.16
C CYS A 91 -43.60 8.85 -23.36
N GLU A 92 -42.49 9.54 -23.09
CA GLU A 92 -42.22 10.90 -23.56
C GLU A 92 -41.50 10.81 -24.90
N ILE A 93 -42.18 11.28 -25.95
CA ILE A 93 -41.67 11.22 -27.31
C ILE A 93 -40.88 12.49 -27.59
N VAL A 94 -39.63 12.32 -28.03
CA VAL A 94 -38.70 13.41 -28.31
C VAL A 94 -38.05 13.26 -29.67
N GLU A 95 -37.62 14.38 -30.26
CA GLU A 95 -36.77 14.43 -31.44
C GLU A 95 -35.40 14.99 -31.09
N CYS A 96 -34.36 14.32 -31.57
CA CYS A 96 -32.97 14.77 -31.44
C CYS A 96 -32.10 14.10 -32.51
N ASP A 97 -30.87 14.60 -32.69
CA ASP A 97 -29.88 13.97 -33.56
C ASP A 97 -29.20 12.75 -32.90
N ASP A 98 -28.43 11.98 -33.67
CA ASP A 98 -27.80 10.74 -33.19
C ASP A 98 -26.77 10.99 -32.07
N ALA A 99 -26.07 12.13 -32.15
CA ALA A 99 -25.09 12.51 -31.15
C ALA A 99 -25.76 12.78 -29.81
N THR A 100 -26.89 13.49 -29.82
CA THR A 100 -27.69 13.81 -28.64
C THR A 100 -28.38 12.58 -28.10
N ALA A 101 -28.96 11.73 -28.95
CA ALA A 101 -29.52 10.44 -28.54
C ALA A 101 -28.48 9.59 -27.78
N ARG A 102 -27.23 9.54 -28.27
CA ARG A 102 -26.13 8.85 -27.60
C ARG A 102 -25.74 9.50 -26.27
N ARG A 103 -25.70 10.83 -26.20
CA ARG A 103 -25.42 11.55 -24.94
C ARG A 103 -26.51 11.30 -23.90
N ILE A 104 -27.79 11.32 -24.29
CA ILE A 104 -28.92 11.03 -23.39
C ILE A 104 -28.81 9.62 -22.83
N ASN A 105 -28.56 8.62 -23.69
CA ASN A 105 -28.41 7.24 -23.25
C ASN A 105 -27.21 7.06 -22.27
N LEU A 106 -26.07 7.70 -22.56
CA LEU A 106 -24.92 7.68 -21.66
C LEU A 106 -25.17 8.43 -20.34
N ALA A 107 -25.89 9.55 -20.40
CA ALA A 107 -26.22 10.37 -19.24
C ALA A 107 -27.19 9.67 -18.29
N ASP A 108 -28.24 9.03 -18.81
CA ASP A 108 -29.18 8.20 -18.01
C ASP A 108 -28.44 7.06 -17.30
N ASN A 109 -27.39 6.53 -17.93
CA ASN A 109 -26.57 5.49 -17.35
C ASN A 109 -25.64 6.01 -16.24
N LYS A 110 -25.00 7.18 -16.42
CA LYS A 110 -23.91 7.66 -15.55
C LYS A 110 -24.31 8.70 -14.50
N LEU A 111 -25.20 9.63 -14.81
CA LEU A 111 -25.44 10.80 -13.94
C LEU A 111 -26.02 10.43 -12.57
N ALA A 112 -26.85 9.38 -12.50
CA ALA A 112 -27.37 8.88 -11.23
C ALA A 112 -26.27 8.30 -10.31
N GLU A 113 -25.12 7.89 -10.84
CA GLU A 113 -23.99 7.33 -10.06
C GLU A 113 -23.04 8.41 -9.52
N LEU A 114 -23.25 9.67 -9.87
CA LEU A 114 -22.39 10.79 -9.46
C LEU A 114 -22.90 11.50 -8.20
N GLY A 115 -24.12 11.22 -7.75
CA GLY A 115 -24.72 11.79 -6.54
C GLY A 115 -24.38 11.00 -5.28
N ASP A 116 -24.53 11.65 -4.13
CA ASP A 116 -24.37 11.05 -2.79
C ASP A 116 -25.65 11.30 -1.96
N TYR A 117 -25.83 10.58 -0.85
CA TYR A 117 -26.99 10.72 0.03
C TYR A 117 -26.67 11.53 1.29
N ASP A 118 -27.62 12.36 1.73
CA ASP A 118 -27.66 12.82 3.12
C ASP A 118 -28.36 11.73 3.94
N ASP A 119 -27.57 10.95 4.69
CA ASP A 119 -28.06 9.78 5.42
C ASP A 119 -29.21 10.11 6.39
N ARG A 120 -29.23 11.31 6.99
CA ARG A 120 -30.31 11.71 7.90
C ARG A 120 -31.59 11.98 7.14
N ALA A 121 -31.52 12.71 6.04
CA ALA A 121 -32.69 12.98 5.21
C ALA A 121 -33.22 11.70 4.54
N LEU A 122 -32.33 10.76 4.19
CA LEU A 122 -32.70 9.46 3.65
C LEU A 122 -33.40 8.58 4.70
N LEU A 123 -32.90 8.55 5.93
CA LEU A 123 -33.53 7.85 7.05
C LEU A 123 -34.94 8.34 7.33
N ASP A 124 -35.15 9.66 7.37
CA ASP A 124 -36.47 10.25 7.60
C ASP A 124 -37.48 9.84 6.51
N LEU A 125 -37.04 9.76 5.25
CA LEU A 125 -37.89 9.31 4.14
C LEU A 125 -38.23 7.81 4.23
N LEU A 126 -37.26 6.97 4.63
CA LEU A 126 -37.48 5.53 4.80
C LEU A 126 -38.36 5.23 6.02
N ASP A 127 -38.15 5.91 7.16
CA ASP A 127 -38.97 5.72 8.36
C ASP A 127 -40.45 6.07 8.11
N GLY A 128 -40.70 7.10 7.28
CA GLY A 128 -42.05 7.49 6.84
C GLY A 128 -42.84 6.40 6.09
N LEU A 129 -42.18 5.35 5.57
CA LEU A 129 -42.82 4.22 4.89
C LEU A 129 -43.23 3.08 5.84
N GLY A 130 -42.97 3.19 7.15
CA GLY A 130 -43.49 2.24 8.14
C GLY A 130 -43.03 0.79 7.96
N LYS A 131 -41.81 0.58 7.46
CA LYS A 131 -41.19 -0.73 7.15
C LYS A 131 -41.71 -1.46 5.91
N ASP A 132 -42.48 -0.79 5.05
CA ASP A 132 -42.83 -1.29 3.72
C ASP A 132 -41.89 -0.69 2.67
N TYR A 133 -40.69 -1.29 2.51
CA TYR A 133 -39.66 -0.82 1.56
C TYR A 133 -39.79 -1.42 0.16
N GLU A 134 -40.79 -2.27 -0.06
CA GLU A 134 -40.99 -2.93 -1.35
C GLU A 134 -41.11 -1.89 -2.47
N GLY A 135 -40.37 -2.10 -3.56
CA GLY A 135 -40.40 -1.19 -4.72
C GLY A 135 -39.62 0.11 -4.59
N THR A 136 -38.93 0.33 -3.46
CA THR A 136 -37.99 1.46 -3.26
C THR A 136 -36.55 1.12 -3.70
N GLY A 137 -36.19 -0.16 -3.67
CA GLY A 137 -34.81 -0.63 -3.86
C GLY A 137 -33.98 -0.68 -2.57
N TYR A 138 -34.54 -0.28 -1.43
CA TYR A 138 -33.93 -0.42 -0.10
C TYR A 138 -34.49 -1.65 0.64
N SER A 139 -33.65 -2.28 1.46
CA SER A 139 -34.01 -3.39 2.35
C SER A 139 -33.95 -2.98 3.82
N ASP A 140 -34.52 -3.82 4.71
CA ASP A 140 -34.38 -3.66 6.17
C ASP A 140 -32.90 -3.63 6.61
N GLU A 141 -32.04 -4.33 5.88
CA GLU A 141 -30.59 -4.35 6.14
C GLU A 141 -29.93 -3.02 5.76
N ASP A 142 -30.36 -2.38 4.67
CA ASP A 142 -29.89 -1.04 4.28
C ASP A 142 -30.32 0.00 5.33
N LEU A 143 -31.54 -0.10 5.84
CA LEU A 143 -32.01 0.79 6.92
C LEU A 143 -31.23 0.57 8.22
N THR A 144 -30.94 -0.69 8.57
CA THR A 144 -30.13 -1.03 9.74
C THR A 144 -28.72 -0.46 9.63
N ARG A 145 -28.15 -0.47 8.41
CA ARG A 145 -26.85 0.17 8.12
C ARG A 145 -26.90 1.69 8.26
N LEU A 146 -27.98 2.34 7.83
CA LEU A 146 -28.17 3.79 7.97
C LEU A 146 -28.43 4.21 9.44
N LEU A 147 -29.14 3.40 10.24
CA LEU A 147 -29.48 3.68 11.64
C LEU A 147 -28.35 3.37 12.65
N ALA A 148 -27.29 2.68 12.22
CA ALA A 148 -26.22 2.27 13.11
C ALA A 148 -25.47 3.51 13.69
N PRO A 149 -25.42 3.69 15.02
CA PRO A 149 -24.70 4.82 15.59
C PRO A 149 -23.19 4.67 15.34
N PRO A 150 -22.46 5.75 15.03
CA PRO A 150 -21.00 5.71 14.98
C PRO A 150 -20.49 5.31 16.36
N ALA A 151 -19.65 4.27 16.42
CA ALA A 151 -19.19 3.67 17.66
C ALA A 151 -18.53 4.72 18.59
N SER A 152 -19.00 4.79 19.83
CA SER A 152 -18.45 5.65 20.88
C SER A 152 -17.57 4.87 21.85
N GLU A 153 -16.52 5.53 22.34
CA GLU A 153 -15.57 5.10 23.36
C GLU A 153 -16.23 4.99 24.74
N SER A 154 -16.42 3.78 25.28
CA SER A 154 -16.26 3.46 26.72
C SER A 154 -16.75 2.04 27.05
N ALA A 155 -15.83 1.15 27.42
CA ALA A 155 -16.00 0.12 28.45
C ALA A 155 -14.76 -0.80 28.47
N LEU A 156 -13.76 -0.39 29.23
CA LEU A 156 -12.79 -1.32 29.81
C LEU A 156 -13.53 -2.15 30.89
N ASP A 157 -13.16 -3.43 30.98
CA ASP A 157 -13.49 -4.40 32.02
C ASP A 157 -14.93 -4.99 32.06
N ALA A 158 -15.13 -6.10 31.34
CA ALA A 158 -15.37 -7.44 31.93
C ALA A 158 -16.18 -8.36 30.99
N ALA A 159 -15.59 -9.53 30.68
CA ALA A 159 -16.20 -10.73 30.09
C ALA A 159 -16.79 -10.62 28.66
N ALA A 160 -15.98 -11.01 27.68
CA ALA A 160 -16.42 -11.30 26.31
C ALA A 160 -17.29 -12.57 26.24
N PRO A 161 -18.32 -12.58 25.38
CA PRO A 161 -18.24 -13.51 24.25
C PRO A 161 -18.47 -12.83 22.88
N ASP A 162 -17.68 -13.32 21.91
CA ASP A 162 -17.59 -13.02 20.49
C ASP A 162 -18.92 -12.89 19.72
N LEU A 163 -18.94 -11.99 18.73
CA LEU A 163 -19.43 -12.24 17.35
C LEU A 163 -18.84 -11.17 16.40
N ALA A 164 -18.10 -11.65 15.40
CA ALA A 164 -17.08 -10.97 14.62
C ALA A 164 -17.57 -10.08 13.45
N ALA A 165 -16.87 -8.97 13.21
CA ALA A 165 -17.00 -8.08 12.05
C ALA A 165 -15.99 -8.47 10.96
N SER A 166 -16.41 -8.50 9.69
CA SER A 166 -15.62 -9.04 8.57
C SER A 166 -14.96 -7.96 7.66
N GLY A 167 -14.46 -6.87 8.25
CA GLY A 167 -13.65 -5.87 7.53
C GLY A 167 -12.37 -5.53 8.31
N PRO A 168 -11.23 -5.28 7.64
CA PRO A 168 -10.00 -4.89 8.32
C PRO A 168 -10.19 -3.53 9.00
N SER A 169 -9.74 -3.42 10.24
CA SER A 169 -9.76 -2.17 11.01
C SER A 169 -8.88 -1.10 10.35
N LEU A 170 -9.00 0.16 10.77
CA LEU A 170 -8.10 1.23 10.29
C LEU A 170 -6.63 0.93 10.64
N ALA A 171 -6.37 0.29 11.79
CA ALA A 171 -5.03 -0.15 12.15
C ALA A 171 -4.50 -1.23 11.19
N ASP A 172 -5.37 -2.16 10.74
CA ASP A 172 -5.01 -3.19 9.76
C ASP A 172 -4.73 -2.62 8.35
N ARG A 173 -5.08 -1.36 8.10
CA ARG A 173 -4.83 -0.69 6.82
C ARG A 173 -3.67 0.30 6.88
N PHE A 174 -3.37 0.84 8.05
CA PHE A 174 -2.48 2.00 8.19
C PHE A 174 -1.42 1.86 9.29
N LEU A 175 -1.27 0.68 9.91
CA LEU A 175 -0.61 0.38 11.19
C LEU A 175 -1.30 1.03 12.39
N VAL A 176 -1.68 2.30 12.24
CA VAL A 176 -2.46 3.08 13.20
C VAL A 176 -3.50 3.89 12.45
N PRO A 177 -4.66 4.18 13.05
CA PRO A 177 -5.60 5.14 12.47
C PRO A 177 -4.87 6.46 12.13
N PRO A 178 -4.95 6.96 10.88
CA PRO A 178 -4.20 8.13 10.43
C PRO A 178 -4.84 9.43 10.94
N PHE A 179 -4.90 9.59 12.26
CA PHE A 179 -5.37 10.79 12.93
C PHE A 179 -4.23 11.79 13.17
N ASP A 180 -4.60 13.02 13.49
CA ASP A 180 -3.70 14.12 13.80
C ASP A 180 -3.17 14.09 15.24
N VAL A 181 -3.60 13.12 16.06
CA VAL A 181 -3.05 12.86 17.39
C VAL A 181 -2.46 11.45 17.42
N LEU A 182 -1.12 11.37 17.44
CA LEU A 182 -0.37 10.13 17.56
C LEU A 182 0.09 9.97 19.01
N ASP A 183 -0.43 8.97 19.71
CA ASP A 183 -0.08 8.74 21.11
C ASP A 183 1.02 7.69 21.26
N ALA A 184 2.27 8.16 21.38
CA ALA A 184 3.41 7.27 21.55
C ALA A 184 3.38 6.51 22.88
N ARG A 185 2.48 6.84 23.82
CA ARG A 185 2.38 6.21 25.14
C ARG A 185 1.58 4.91 25.11
N GLN A 186 0.87 4.63 24.01
CA GLN A 186 0.06 3.42 23.87
C GLN A 186 0.91 2.15 23.87
N GLY A 187 0.35 1.06 24.40
CA GLY A 187 1.06 -0.22 24.55
C GLY A 187 1.60 -0.78 23.24
N TRP A 188 0.81 -0.72 22.16
CA TRP A 188 1.23 -1.18 20.83
C TRP A 188 2.41 -0.35 20.30
N TRP A 189 2.40 0.98 20.50
CA TRP A 189 3.47 1.87 20.03
C TRP A 189 4.77 1.54 20.73
N GLN A 190 4.70 1.35 22.05
CA GLN A 190 5.84 0.96 22.87
C GLN A 190 6.38 -0.43 22.48
N GLU A 191 5.51 -1.38 22.13
CA GLU A 191 5.92 -2.68 21.64
C GLU A 191 6.59 -2.58 20.26
N ARG A 192 5.99 -1.84 19.33
CA ARG A 192 6.58 -1.62 18.00
C ARG A 192 7.92 -0.91 18.08
N LYS A 193 8.06 0.04 19.01
CA LYS A 193 9.32 0.71 19.31
C LYS A 193 10.37 -0.27 19.83
N ARG A 194 10.00 -1.17 20.76
CA ARG A 194 10.90 -2.22 21.26
C ARG A 194 11.35 -3.16 20.15
N GLN A 195 10.45 -3.53 19.23
CA GLN A 195 10.80 -4.32 18.06
C GLN A 195 11.91 -3.62 17.28
N TRP A 196 11.72 -2.37 16.85
CA TRP A 196 12.76 -1.62 16.13
C TRP A 196 14.10 -1.55 16.88
N LEU A 197 14.07 -1.28 18.18
CA LEU A 197 15.28 -1.20 18.99
C LEU A 197 15.98 -2.57 19.17
N SER A 198 15.24 -3.68 19.14
CA SER A 198 15.80 -5.05 19.25
C SER A 198 16.74 -5.42 18.10
N LEU A 199 16.65 -4.71 16.96
CA LEU A 199 17.62 -4.86 15.86
C LEU A 199 19.01 -4.35 16.23
N GLY A 200 19.19 -3.70 17.39
CA GLY A 200 20.47 -3.14 17.83
C GLY A 200 20.71 -1.71 17.37
N ILE A 201 19.63 -0.94 17.17
CA ILE A 201 19.72 0.50 16.86
C ILE A 201 20.14 1.25 18.14
N ARG A 202 21.38 1.74 18.19
CA ARG A 202 21.96 2.51 19.30
C ARG A 202 21.96 4.00 18.92
N SER A 203 20.98 4.74 19.39
CA SER A 203 20.70 6.11 18.92
C SER A 203 21.39 7.19 19.75
N GLU A 204 22.00 6.78 20.86
CA GLU A 204 22.74 7.58 21.82
C GLU A 204 24.23 7.73 21.47
N GLU A 205 24.74 6.87 20.59
CA GLU A 205 26.15 6.89 20.14
C GLU A 205 26.45 8.12 19.28
N GLY A 206 27.61 8.74 19.48
CA GLY A 206 28.07 9.92 18.73
C GLY A 206 27.71 11.28 19.34
N ARG A 207 27.03 11.32 20.49
CA ARG A 207 26.61 12.56 21.20
C ARG A 207 27.48 12.90 22.41
N GLU A 208 28.80 12.71 22.32
CA GLU A 208 29.72 13.12 23.39
C GLU A 208 29.94 14.63 23.33
N ARG A 209 29.92 15.32 24.48
CA ARG A 209 30.15 16.78 24.51
C ARG A 209 31.62 17.07 24.28
N ASP A 210 31.91 17.89 23.28
CA ASP A 210 33.27 18.38 23.00
C ASP A 210 33.56 19.64 23.83
N ASP A 211 33.43 19.56 25.16
CA ASP A 211 33.63 20.71 26.07
C ASP A 211 35.06 20.87 26.59
N GLY A 212 36.02 20.14 26.00
CA GLY A 212 37.44 20.19 26.40
C GLY A 212 37.70 19.76 27.85
N LYS A 213 36.69 19.21 28.54
CA LYS A 213 36.81 18.72 29.93
C LYS A 213 36.64 17.21 30.02
N GLY A 214 37.16 16.44 29.05
CA GLY A 214 37.45 15.00 29.19
C GLY A 214 36.36 14.14 29.84
N GLY A 215 35.10 14.54 29.74
CA GLY A 215 33.97 13.88 30.38
C GLY A 215 33.31 12.99 29.36
N ARG A 216 33.62 11.69 29.40
CA ARG A 216 32.85 10.65 28.69
C ARG A 216 31.35 10.92 28.87
N ALA A 217 30.56 10.81 27.80
CA ALA A 217 29.11 10.78 27.91
C ALA A 217 28.74 9.76 28.99
N LEU A 218 28.14 10.27 30.09
CA LEU A 218 27.66 9.54 31.27
C LEU A 218 28.07 8.06 31.29
N THR A 219 29.31 7.79 31.71
CA THR A 219 29.73 6.44 32.06
C THR A 219 28.73 5.84 33.06
N PHE A 220 28.65 4.51 33.05
CA PHE A 220 27.89 3.64 33.95
C PHE A 220 27.72 4.13 35.41
N GLU A 221 28.65 4.96 35.93
CA GLU A 221 28.60 5.62 37.25
C GLU A 221 27.40 6.55 37.49
N GLY A 222 26.68 7.00 36.44
CA GLY A 222 25.54 7.92 36.57
C GLY A 222 24.18 7.29 36.92
N TRP A 223 24.03 5.98 36.75
CA TRP A 223 22.73 5.28 36.81
C TRP A 223 22.25 5.06 38.26
N ALA A 224 23.19 4.81 39.17
CA ALA A 224 22.95 4.62 40.59
C ALA A 224 22.28 5.83 41.28
N ARG A 225 22.57 7.05 40.80
CA ARG A 225 21.97 8.29 41.34
C ARG A 225 20.54 8.56 40.87
N ARG A 226 20.03 7.80 39.89
CA ARG A 226 18.71 8.03 39.27
C ARG A 226 17.67 6.96 39.61
N ASP A 227 18.05 5.84 40.22
CA ASP A 227 17.11 4.90 40.85
C ASP A 227 16.82 5.31 42.30
N PRO A 228 15.59 5.76 42.63
CA PRO A 228 15.21 6.17 43.97
C PRO A 228 15.39 5.08 45.02
N GLU A 229 15.36 3.81 44.60
CA GLU A 229 15.45 2.64 45.48
C GLU A 229 16.87 2.01 45.49
N TYR A 230 17.86 2.60 44.81
CA TYR A 230 19.22 2.04 44.66
C TYR A 230 19.84 1.64 46.00
N TYR A 231 19.90 2.57 46.96
CA TYR A 231 20.50 2.31 48.27
C TYR A 231 19.69 1.31 49.11
N LYS A 232 18.38 1.24 48.89
CA LYS A 232 17.50 0.32 49.60
C LYS A 232 17.68 -1.11 49.09
N LYS A 233 17.81 -1.29 47.76
CA LYS A 233 18.15 -2.58 47.14
C LYS A 233 19.53 -3.04 47.59
N LYS A 234 20.53 -2.14 47.59
CA LYS A 234 21.88 -2.43 48.10
C LYS A 234 21.83 -2.90 49.55
N SER A 235 21.15 -2.16 50.42
CA SER A 235 21.05 -2.49 51.84
C SER A 235 20.30 -3.81 52.09
N ALA A 236 19.28 -4.13 51.28
CA ALA A 236 18.58 -5.41 51.37
C ALA A 236 19.48 -6.61 50.99
N ILE A 237 20.36 -6.44 50.01
CA ILE A 237 21.33 -7.47 49.64
C ILE A 237 22.41 -7.61 50.72
N GLU A 238 22.94 -6.51 51.24
CA GLU A 238 23.93 -6.53 52.34
C GLU A 238 23.38 -7.23 53.59
N GLN A 239 22.09 -7.02 53.91
CA GLN A 239 21.42 -7.73 55.00
C GLN A 239 21.22 -9.22 54.71
N ARG A 240 20.91 -9.58 53.46
CA ARG A 240 20.72 -10.97 53.05
C ARG A 240 22.03 -11.76 52.98
N THR A 241 23.13 -11.11 52.59
CA THR A 241 24.45 -11.75 52.45
C THR A 241 25.29 -11.61 53.71
N GLY A 242 24.90 -10.76 54.67
CA GLY A 242 25.64 -10.50 55.91
C GLY A 242 26.99 -9.81 55.69
N ARG A 243 27.21 -9.24 54.50
CA ARG A 243 28.46 -8.61 54.08
C ARG A 243 28.16 -7.21 53.52
N GLY A 244 28.94 -6.22 53.93
CA GLY A 244 28.92 -4.89 53.30
C GLY A 244 29.48 -4.95 51.89
N LEU A 245 28.76 -4.36 50.93
CA LEU A 245 29.15 -4.30 49.52
C LEU A 245 29.63 -2.89 49.20
N THR A 246 30.66 -2.77 48.37
CA THR A 246 30.95 -1.48 47.73
C THR A 246 29.91 -1.17 46.65
N ALA A 247 29.78 0.09 46.23
CA ALA A 247 28.86 0.46 45.16
C ALA A 247 29.18 -0.29 43.84
N ALA A 248 30.47 -0.41 43.53
CA ALA A 248 30.95 -1.14 42.35
C ALA A 248 30.62 -2.64 42.39
N GLU A 249 30.77 -3.31 43.54
CA GLU A 249 30.41 -4.73 43.68
C GLU A 249 28.89 -4.94 43.60
N PHE A 250 28.11 -4.05 44.21
CA PHE A 250 26.66 -4.11 44.12
C PHE A 250 26.16 -3.93 42.67
N GLU A 251 26.76 -3.00 41.94
CA GLU A 251 26.47 -2.73 40.53
C GLU A 251 26.82 -3.88 39.59
N ALA A 252 27.98 -4.52 39.81
CA ALA A 252 28.47 -5.58 38.94
C ALA A 252 27.72 -6.91 39.12
N GLU A 253 27.29 -7.22 40.35
CA GLU A 253 26.81 -8.57 40.69
C GLU A 253 25.32 -8.64 41.06
N TYR A 254 24.70 -7.55 41.50
CA TYR A 254 23.38 -7.60 42.16
C TYR A 254 22.36 -6.56 41.68
N TYR A 255 22.75 -5.62 40.82
CA TYR A 255 21.89 -4.50 40.42
C TYR A 255 21.55 -4.56 38.93
N SER A 256 20.26 -4.65 38.62
CA SER A 256 19.73 -4.48 37.26
C SER A 256 18.98 -3.14 37.16
N PRO A 257 19.29 -2.27 36.18
CA PRO A 257 18.57 -1.02 35.98
C PRO A 257 17.09 -1.29 35.64
N PRO A 258 16.14 -0.45 36.10
CA PRO A 258 14.75 -0.56 35.68
C PRO A 258 14.59 -0.24 34.17
N ASN A 259 13.74 -0.98 33.47
CA ASN A 259 13.44 -0.83 32.03
C ASN A 259 13.03 0.59 31.59
N ASN A 260 12.60 1.45 32.52
CA ASN A 260 12.21 2.85 32.24
C ASN A 260 13.37 3.86 32.33
N ALA A 261 14.61 3.42 32.49
CA ALA A 261 15.77 4.30 32.65
C ALA A 261 16.27 4.97 31.34
N LEU A 262 15.60 4.74 30.19
CA LEU A 262 15.83 5.46 28.92
C LEU A 262 15.36 6.92 28.91
N ALA A 263 14.69 7.41 29.96
CA ALA A 263 14.11 8.76 30.00
C ALA A 263 15.09 9.89 30.38
N GLY A 264 16.38 9.76 30.06
CA GLY A 264 17.43 10.54 30.71
C GLY A 264 18.49 11.20 29.82
N GLY A 265 18.11 12.15 28.97
CA GLY A 265 18.95 13.33 28.66
C GLY A 265 19.42 13.56 27.22
N THR A 266 19.13 12.67 26.27
CA THR A 266 19.41 12.87 24.84
C THR A 266 18.15 12.55 24.04
N SER A 267 17.67 13.51 23.25
CA SER A 267 16.46 13.33 22.43
C SER A 267 16.69 12.30 21.31
N VAL A 268 16.31 11.04 21.56
CA VAL A 268 16.35 9.95 20.57
C VAL A 268 15.07 10.02 19.74
N PHE A 269 15.22 10.08 18.41
CA PHE A 269 14.09 10.16 17.49
C PHE A 269 13.22 8.90 17.56
N ASP A 270 11.89 9.04 17.49
CA ASP A 270 10.98 7.91 17.65
C ASP A 270 10.96 7.02 16.38
N PRO A 271 11.35 5.73 16.48
CA PRO A 271 11.47 4.84 15.33
C PRO A 271 10.10 4.48 14.72
N VAL A 272 9.04 4.45 15.52
CA VAL A 272 7.69 4.15 15.01
C VAL A 272 7.17 5.35 14.23
N LEU A 273 7.46 6.58 14.68
CA LEU A 273 7.15 7.77 13.89
C LEU A 273 7.90 7.78 12.54
N CYS A 274 9.17 7.34 12.51
CA CYS A 274 9.88 7.15 11.24
C CYS A 274 9.13 6.19 10.32
N GLU A 275 8.77 5.02 10.83
CA GLU A 275 8.06 3.99 10.07
C GLU A 275 6.76 4.55 9.47
N LEU A 276 5.95 5.25 10.27
CA LEU A 276 4.70 5.86 9.81
C LEU A 276 4.96 6.92 8.74
N ALA A 277 5.92 7.82 8.96
CA ALA A 277 6.23 8.88 7.99
C ALA A 277 6.64 8.30 6.63
N TYR A 278 7.46 7.25 6.62
CA TYR A 278 7.88 6.58 5.38
C TYR A 278 6.74 5.85 4.70
N ARG A 279 5.93 5.08 5.45
CA ARG A 279 4.83 4.28 4.89
C ARG A 279 3.67 5.15 4.40
N TRP A 280 3.39 6.29 5.05
CA TRP A 280 2.26 7.16 4.69
C TRP A 280 2.57 8.16 3.59
N PHE A 281 3.82 8.65 3.51
CA PHE A 281 4.15 9.80 2.65
C PHE A 281 5.18 9.47 1.55
N SER A 282 5.49 8.18 1.33
CA SER A 282 6.35 7.77 0.23
C SER A 282 6.10 6.31 -0.21
N ALA A 283 6.29 6.04 -1.50
CA ALA A 283 6.26 4.68 -2.03
C ALA A 283 7.50 3.87 -1.59
N PRO A 284 7.44 2.53 -1.59
CA PRO A 284 8.63 1.69 -1.53
C PRO A 284 9.66 2.10 -2.58
N GLY A 285 10.95 2.10 -2.23
CA GLY A 285 12.03 2.55 -3.13
C GLY A 285 12.17 4.06 -3.29
N ALA A 286 11.31 4.88 -2.68
CA ALA A 286 11.41 6.33 -2.71
C ALA A 286 12.70 6.84 -2.07
N THR A 287 13.35 7.83 -2.69
CA THR A 287 14.56 8.46 -2.13
C THR A 287 14.20 9.48 -1.05
N VAL A 288 14.73 9.29 0.15
CA VAL A 288 14.55 10.17 1.33
C VAL A 288 15.74 11.11 1.47
N VAL A 289 15.45 12.40 1.64
CA VAL A 289 16.43 13.44 1.93
C VAL A 289 16.21 14.00 3.34
N ASP A 290 17.29 14.07 4.11
CA ASP A 290 17.29 14.62 5.47
C ASP A 290 18.44 15.65 5.65
N PRO A 291 18.15 16.96 5.63
CA PRO A 291 19.16 17.99 5.83
C PRO A 291 19.63 18.15 7.28
N PHE A 292 19.00 17.46 8.25
CA PHE A 292 19.32 17.51 9.68
C PHE A 292 19.43 16.08 10.24
N ALA A 293 20.30 15.27 9.65
CA ALA A 293 20.26 13.81 9.77
C ALA A 293 20.49 13.28 11.19
N GLY A 294 21.31 13.93 12.02
CA GLY A 294 21.53 13.54 13.41
C GLY A 294 21.86 12.06 13.56
N GLY A 295 21.22 11.41 14.53
CA GLY A 295 21.39 9.99 14.80
C GLY A 295 20.87 9.05 13.70
N SER A 296 21.30 7.79 13.77
CA SER A 296 21.11 6.77 12.73
C SER A 296 19.66 6.34 12.45
N VAL A 297 18.72 6.56 13.37
CA VAL A 297 17.35 6.00 13.35
C VAL A 297 16.64 6.19 12.01
N ARG A 298 16.60 7.43 11.50
CA ARG A 298 15.89 7.75 10.24
C ARG A 298 16.51 7.00 9.06
N GLY A 299 17.84 7.04 8.94
CA GLY A 299 18.55 6.35 7.87
C GLY A 299 18.40 4.82 7.91
N LEU A 300 18.50 4.23 9.10
CA LEU A 300 18.35 2.78 9.27
C LEU A 300 16.93 2.32 8.96
N ILE A 301 15.91 3.02 9.46
CA ILE A 301 14.51 2.63 9.21
C ILE A 301 14.12 2.86 7.76
N ALA A 302 14.56 3.96 7.13
CA ALA A 302 14.38 4.15 5.69
C ALA A 302 14.96 2.96 4.92
N ALA A 303 16.19 2.56 5.23
CA ALA A 303 16.84 1.43 4.58
C ALA A 303 16.13 0.10 4.84
N PHE A 304 15.78 -0.19 6.08
CA PHE A 304 15.02 -1.40 6.44
C PHE A 304 13.67 -1.48 5.72
N LEU A 305 13.01 -0.35 5.50
CA LEU A 305 11.79 -0.24 4.70
C LEU A 305 12.06 -0.06 3.20
N GLY A 306 13.29 -0.28 2.75
CA GLY A 306 13.62 -0.34 1.33
C GLY A 306 13.71 1.00 0.61
N ARG A 307 14.00 2.08 1.32
CA ARG A 307 14.06 3.45 0.79
C ARG A 307 15.50 3.96 0.84
N PRO A 308 16.11 4.34 -0.30
CA PRO A 308 17.40 5.00 -0.30
C PRO A 308 17.37 6.26 0.56
N TYR A 309 18.33 6.40 1.47
CA TYR A 309 18.42 7.52 2.39
C TYR A 309 19.70 8.32 2.15
N ILE A 310 19.54 9.64 2.08
CA ILE A 310 20.65 10.59 1.98
C ILE A 310 20.46 11.67 3.04
N GLY A 311 21.33 11.64 4.06
CA GLY A 311 21.33 12.59 5.16
C GLY A 311 22.58 13.46 5.19
N ASN A 312 22.49 14.64 5.80
CA ASN A 312 23.63 15.48 6.13
C ASN A 312 23.64 15.86 7.60
N ASP A 313 24.83 15.87 8.21
CA ASP A 313 25.05 16.39 9.56
C ASP A 313 26.35 17.20 9.60
N LEU A 314 26.40 18.21 10.46
CA LEU A 314 27.61 19.01 10.65
C LEU A 314 28.67 18.23 11.46
N SER A 315 28.23 17.35 12.37
CA SER A 315 29.08 16.57 13.25
C SER A 315 29.68 15.35 12.55
N GLN A 316 31.00 15.40 12.35
CA GLN A 316 31.75 14.25 11.84
C GLN A 316 31.63 13.03 12.77
N GLN A 317 31.68 13.24 14.08
CA GLN A 317 31.55 12.17 15.08
C GLN A 317 30.20 11.45 14.97
N GLN A 318 29.10 12.20 14.76
CA GLN A 318 27.77 11.62 14.60
C GLN A 318 27.68 10.79 13.31
N VAL A 319 28.23 11.30 12.21
CA VAL A 319 28.26 10.57 10.92
C VAL A 319 29.09 9.29 11.01
N GLU A 320 30.24 9.33 11.69
CA GLU A 320 31.07 8.15 11.92
C GLU A 320 30.35 7.11 12.79
N ALA A 321 29.67 7.54 13.86
CA ALA A 321 28.85 6.66 14.71
C ALA A 321 27.73 5.98 13.90
N ASN A 322 27.04 6.73 13.03
CA ASN A 322 25.99 6.19 12.17
C ASN A 322 26.54 5.12 11.19
N ARG A 323 27.72 5.36 10.59
CA ARG A 323 28.37 4.41 9.67
C ARG A 323 28.85 3.16 10.39
N ALA A 324 29.48 3.30 11.56
CA ALA A 324 29.92 2.17 12.37
C ALA A 324 28.75 1.25 12.77
N GLN A 325 27.58 1.82 13.04
CA GLN A 325 26.38 1.04 13.32
C GLN A 325 25.87 0.28 12.09
N VAL A 326 25.92 0.89 10.90
CA VAL A 326 25.61 0.15 9.66
C VAL A 326 26.58 -1.01 9.43
N GLU A 327 27.87 -0.81 9.67
CA GLU A 327 28.88 -1.88 9.54
C GLU A 327 28.59 -3.04 10.51
N ASP A 328 28.28 -2.74 11.77
CA ASP A 328 27.87 -3.74 12.78
C ASP A 328 26.62 -4.53 12.34
N LEU A 329 25.59 -3.82 11.87
CA LEU A 329 24.36 -4.45 11.37
C LEU A 329 24.59 -5.25 10.08
N SER A 330 25.52 -4.81 9.23
CA SER A 330 25.92 -5.53 8.01
C SER A 330 26.65 -6.84 8.34
N CYS A 331 27.54 -6.83 9.34
CA CYS A 331 28.20 -8.04 9.85
C CYS A 331 27.20 -9.06 10.42
N ARG A 332 26.05 -8.59 10.91
CA ARG A 332 24.93 -9.43 11.38
C ARG A 332 23.99 -9.89 10.26
N GLY A 333 24.28 -9.55 8.99
CA GLY A 333 23.49 -9.95 7.82
C GLY A 333 22.19 -9.15 7.64
N LEU A 334 22.02 -8.00 8.30
CA LEU A 334 20.83 -7.16 8.20
C LEU A 334 20.86 -6.20 7.01
N PHE A 335 22.05 -5.98 6.44
CA PHE A 335 22.23 -5.23 5.19
C PHE A 335 22.91 -6.14 4.17
N ASN A 336 22.25 -6.37 3.03
CA ASN A 336 22.86 -7.06 1.90
C ASN A 336 23.70 -6.05 1.11
N ALA A 337 25.01 -6.27 1.02
CA ALA A 337 25.83 -5.61 0.02
C ALA A 337 25.23 -5.94 -1.37
N SER A 338 25.06 -4.94 -2.24
CA SER A 338 24.57 -5.16 -3.61
C SER A 338 25.28 -6.33 -4.27
N PRO A 339 24.59 -7.16 -5.08
CA PRO A 339 25.28 -8.10 -5.94
C PRO A 339 26.28 -7.31 -6.80
N PRO A 340 27.51 -7.81 -6.99
CA PRO A 340 28.49 -7.14 -7.84
C PRO A 340 27.90 -6.98 -9.25
N PRO A 341 28.25 -5.91 -9.98
CA PRO A 341 27.82 -5.78 -11.37
C PRO A 341 28.25 -7.03 -12.13
N PRO A 342 27.40 -7.56 -13.04
CA PRO A 342 27.73 -8.77 -13.76
C PRO A 342 29.05 -8.53 -14.52
N PRO A 343 30.02 -9.46 -14.42
CA PRO A 343 31.25 -9.32 -15.17
C PRO A 343 30.91 -9.26 -16.66
N ALA A 344 31.61 -8.38 -17.39
CA ALA A 344 31.36 -8.07 -18.80
C ALA A 344 31.64 -9.23 -19.79
N SER A 345 31.54 -10.49 -19.34
CA SER A 345 31.87 -11.67 -20.12
C SER A 345 31.22 -12.95 -19.57
N GLU A 346 29.92 -12.97 -19.30
CA GLU A 346 29.27 -14.24 -18.97
C GLU A 346 28.87 -15.04 -20.21
N LYS A 347 29.40 -16.27 -20.26
CA LYS A 347 28.99 -17.34 -21.15
C LYS A 347 27.46 -17.47 -21.10
N ARG A 348 26.83 -17.64 -22.27
CA ARG A 348 25.38 -17.84 -22.38
C ARG A 348 24.94 -18.98 -21.45
N GLN A 349 24.23 -18.66 -20.37
CA GLN A 349 23.49 -19.65 -19.58
C GLN A 349 22.57 -20.44 -20.54
N SER A 350 22.71 -21.78 -20.56
CA SER A 350 21.83 -22.65 -21.36
C SER A 350 20.52 -22.81 -20.61
N TYR A 351 19.42 -22.41 -21.24
CA TYR A 351 18.09 -22.59 -20.70
C TYR A 351 17.48 -23.84 -21.35
N ASP A 352 17.29 -24.90 -20.59
CA ASP A 352 16.53 -26.06 -21.06
C ASP A 352 15.06 -25.88 -20.64
N SER A 353 14.17 -25.71 -21.61
CA SER A 353 12.74 -25.58 -21.34
C SER A 353 12.14 -26.80 -20.63
N THR A 354 12.84 -27.95 -20.62
CA THR A 354 12.41 -29.18 -19.97
C THR A 354 12.75 -29.23 -18.47
N ASP A 355 13.58 -28.30 -17.95
CA ASP A 355 13.95 -28.26 -16.54
C ASP A 355 12.72 -28.16 -15.64
N LEU A 356 12.62 -29.06 -14.66
CA LEU A 356 11.52 -29.10 -13.70
C LEU A 356 11.70 -28.00 -12.64
N THR A 357 10.68 -27.17 -12.46
CA THR A 357 10.62 -26.25 -11.32
C THR A 357 10.23 -26.99 -10.03
N PRO A 358 10.67 -26.51 -8.86
CA PRO A 358 10.41 -27.22 -7.61
C PRO A 358 8.93 -27.16 -7.19
N VAL A 359 8.58 -28.05 -6.26
CA VAL A 359 7.38 -27.93 -5.42
C VAL A 359 7.87 -27.56 -4.03
N GLU A 360 7.33 -26.50 -3.45
CA GLU A 360 7.76 -25.93 -2.18
C GLU A 360 6.57 -25.79 -1.22
N GLU A 361 6.83 -25.73 0.08
CA GLU A 361 5.79 -25.47 1.07
C GLU A 361 5.77 -23.99 1.45
N HIS A 362 4.60 -23.37 1.37
CA HIS A 362 4.37 -21.97 1.71
C HIS A 362 3.03 -21.80 2.41
N GLY A 363 3.03 -21.16 3.58
CA GLY A 363 1.81 -20.89 4.32
C GLY A 363 0.95 -22.13 4.64
N GLY A 364 1.58 -23.30 4.80
CA GLY A 364 0.90 -24.57 5.05
C GLY A 364 0.31 -25.26 3.82
N HIS A 365 0.66 -24.79 2.61
CA HIS A 365 0.23 -25.40 1.34
C HIS A 365 1.43 -25.74 0.46
N LEU A 366 1.28 -26.79 -0.36
CA LEU A 366 2.25 -27.09 -1.40
C LEU A 366 2.08 -26.11 -2.56
N VAL A 367 3.17 -25.71 -3.18
CA VAL A 367 3.18 -24.76 -4.29
C VAL A 367 4.07 -25.28 -5.40
N LYS A 368 3.51 -25.52 -6.59
CA LYS A 368 4.30 -25.77 -7.79
C LYS A 368 4.80 -24.45 -8.36
N ARG A 369 6.13 -24.26 -8.33
CA ARG A 369 6.80 -22.98 -8.61
C ARG A 369 7.15 -22.77 -10.09
N ASP A 370 6.18 -22.85 -11.00
CA ASP A 370 6.47 -22.66 -12.45
C ASP A 370 6.98 -21.25 -12.78
N ASP A 371 6.74 -20.28 -11.90
CA ASP A 371 7.34 -18.94 -11.87
C ASP A 371 8.87 -18.91 -11.73
N LEU A 372 9.50 -19.94 -11.15
CA LEU A 372 10.97 -19.95 -11.00
C LEU A 372 11.72 -20.21 -12.32
N PHE A 373 11.01 -20.62 -13.37
CA PHE A 373 11.62 -20.66 -14.70
C PHE A 373 11.73 -19.24 -15.26
N THR A 374 12.97 -18.75 -15.39
CA THR A 374 13.23 -17.37 -15.83
C THR A 374 14.13 -17.29 -17.05
N VAL A 375 13.88 -16.27 -17.89
CA VAL A 375 14.77 -15.87 -19.00
C VAL A 375 14.89 -14.35 -18.94
N ASP A 376 16.11 -13.86 -18.68
CA ASP A 376 16.44 -12.43 -18.62
C ASP A 376 15.44 -11.60 -17.78
N GLY A 377 15.00 -12.15 -16.64
CA GLY A 377 14.08 -11.48 -15.69
C GLY A 377 12.58 -11.67 -15.98
N SER A 378 12.21 -12.25 -17.13
CA SER A 378 10.83 -12.72 -17.36
C SER A 378 10.64 -14.11 -16.75
N ALA A 379 9.52 -14.35 -16.06
CA ALA A 379 9.26 -15.56 -15.27
C ALA A 379 7.99 -16.32 -15.70
N GLY A 380 7.98 -17.65 -15.54
CA GLY A 380 6.77 -18.49 -15.64
C GLY A 380 6.65 -19.42 -16.84
N GLY A 381 5.59 -20.22 -16.85
CA GLY A 381 5.30 -21.21 -17.89
C GLY A 381 5.09 -20.61 -19.29
N LYS A 382 4.65 -19.35 -19.39
CA LYS A 382 4.61 -18.64 -20.69
C LYS A 382 5.99 -18.36 -21.25
N VAL A 383 6.98 -18.07 -20.40
CA VAL A 383 8.37 -17.89 -20.81
C VAL A 383 8.92 -19.20 -21.34
N ARG A 384 8.68 -20.30 -20.62
CA ARG A 384 9.02 -21.68 -21.05
C ARG A 384 8.41 -22.02 -22.41
N SER A 385 7.10 -21.78 -22.57
CA SER A 385 6.38 -22.04 -23.82
C SER A 385 6.92 -21.18 -24.97
N CYS A 386 7.19 -19.91 -24.72
CA CYS A 386 7.76 -19.00 -25.71
C CYS A 386 9.17 -19.43 -26.12
N LEU A 387 10.02 -19.83 -25.16
CA LEU A 387 11.38 -20.30 -25.44
C LEU A 387 11.34 -21.57 -26.29
N ALA A 388 10.47 -22.52 -25.99
CA ALA A 388 10.30 -23.74 -26.77
C ALA A 388 9.88 -23.45 -28.22
N LEU A 389 8.90 -22.55 -28.42
CA LEU A 389 8.48 -22.11 -29.75
C LEU A 389 9.59 -21.36 -30.50
N ALA A 390 10.27 -20.44 -29.83
CA ALA A 390 11.28 -19.58 -30.44
C ALA A 390 12.61 -20.30 -30.73
N SER A 391 12.86 -21.43 -30.06
CA SER A 391 14.07 -22.25 -30.27
C SER A 391 13.87 -23.34 -31.32
N ALA A 392 12.68 -23.42 -31.94
CA ALA A 392 12.42 -24.40 -32.99
C ALA A 392 13.34 -24.16 -34.22
N PRO A 393 13.74 -25.22 -34.95
CA PRO A 393 14.56 -25.07 -36.15
C PRO A 393 13.89 -24.16 -37.19
N GLY A 394 14.65 -23.21 -37.73
CA GLY A 394 14.18 -22.31 -38.79
C GLY A 394 13.49 -21.03 -38.32
N VAL A 395 13.41 -20.78 -37.01
CA VAL A 395 12.91 -19.50 -36.47
C VAL A 395 13.93 -18.39 -36.73
N VAL A 396 13.52 -17.35 -37.46
CA VAL A 396 14.37 -16.20 -37.85
C VAL A 396 13.87 -14.85 -37.31
N GLY A 397 12.74 -14.84 -36.61
CA GLY A 397 12.12 -13.67 -36.02
C GLY A 397 10.78 -14.02 -35.36
N LEU A 398 10.33 -13.20 -34.42
CA LEU A 398 9.09 -13.43 -33.66
C LEU A 398 8.08 -12.30 -33.88
N VAL A 399 6.81 -12.67 -34.04
CA VAL A 399 5.67 -11.75 -34.05
C VAL A 399 4.64 -12.23 -33.03
N THR A 400 4.08 -11.33 -32.22
CA THR A 400 2.97 -11.67 -31.31
C THR A 400 1.93 -10.56 -31.27
N ALA A 401 0.69 -10.91 -30.93
CA ALA A 401 -0.34 -9.95 -30.53
C ALA A 401 -0.53 -9.95 -29.01
N GLY A 402 -0.97 -8.83 -28.44
CA GLY A 402 -1.29 -8.73 -27.02
C GLY A 402 -2.16 -7.52 -26.68
N SER A 403 -2.87 -7.57 -25.56
CA SER A 403 -3.41 -6.35 -24.94
C SER A 403 -2.26 -5.55 -24.34
N ARG A 404 -2.45 -4.24 -24.12
CA ARG A 404 -1.39 -3.36 -23.60
C ARG A 404 -0.87 -3.79 -22.23
N GLN A 405 -1.73 -4.37 -21.39
CA GLN A 405 -1.38 -4.84 -20.03
C GLN A 405 -1.04 -6.35 -20.00
N SER A 406 -0.92 -7.00 -21.16
CA SER A 406 -0.62 -8.44 -21.20
C SER A 406 0.88 -8.67 -21.01
N PRO A 407 1.30 -9.55 -20.07
CA PRO A 407 2.71 -9.89 -19.93
C PRO A 407 3.28 -10.64 -21.15
N GLN A 408 2.44 -11.11 -22.07
CA GLN A 408 2.92 -11.82 -23.26
C GLN A 408 3.85 -10.96 -24.13
N VAL A 409 3.58 -9.67 -24.26
CA VAL A 409 4.35 -8.81 -25.18
C VAL A 409 5.78 -8.61 -24.72
N ASN A 410 6.01 -8.38 -23.43
CA ASN A 410 7.37 -8.27 -22.89
C ASN A 410 8.06 -9.63 -22.75
N ILE A 411 7.33 -10.72 -22.47
CA ILE A 411 7.90 -12.08 -22.45
C ILE A 411 8.48 -12.44 -23.82
N VAL A 412 7.69 -12.27 -24.89
CA VAL A 412 8.12 -12.60 -26.26
C VAL A 412 9.30 -11.72 -26.68
N ALA A 413 9.26 -10.42 -26.36
CA ALA A 413 10.36 -9.50 -26.64
C ALA A 413 11.65 -9.89 -25.91
N THR A 414 11.55 -10.29 -24.64
CA THR A 414 12.68 -10.70 -23.81
C THR A 414 13.33 -11.98 -24.35
N VAL A 415 12.52 -12.98 -24.67
CA VAL A 415 12.99 -14.25 -25.27
C VAL A 415 13.62 -13.99 -26.64
N ALA A 416 13.01 -13.15 -27.48
CA ALA A 416 13.56 -12.81 -28.79
C ALA A 416 14.94 -12.15 -28.66
N ARG A 417 15.08 -11.14 -27.79
CA ARG A 417 16.35 -10.47 -27.51
C ARG A 417 17.42 -11.47 -27.11
N ARG A 418 17.07 -12.39 -26.20
CA ARG A 418 17.99 -13.42 -25.69
C ARG A 418 18.48 -14.35 -26.80
N LEU A 419 17.61 -14.73 -27.72
CA LEU A 419 17.94 -15.57 -28.87
C LEU A 419 18.58 -14.78 -30.03
N GLY A 420 18.70 -13.45 -29.92
CA GLY A 420 19.18 -12.60 -31.01
C GLY A 420 18.21 -12.51 -32.19
N LEU A 421 16.93 -12.76 -31.94
CA LEU A 421 15.87 -12.71 -32.94
C LEU A 421 15.22 -11.33 -32.97
N PRO A 422 14.88 -10.79 -34.15
CA PRO A 422 14.07 -9.59 -34.23
C PRO A 422 12.64 -9.91 -33.73
N CYS A 423 12.03 -8.93 -33.06
CA CYS A 423 10.72 -9.09 -32.44
C CYS A 423 9.77 -7.97 -32.82
N ARG A 424 8.51 -8.31 -33.06
CA ARG A 424 7.45 -7.34 -33.27
C ARG A 424 6.20 -7.69 -32.47
N VAL A 425 5.60 -6.67 -31.85
CA VAL A 425 4.43 -6.81 -30.98
C VAL A 425 3.28 -5.96 -31.49
N HIS A 426 2.13 -6.58 -31.72
CA HIS A 426 0.91 -5.95 -32.23
C HIS A 426 -0.06 -5.68 -31.08
N VAL A 427 -0.43 -4.42 -30.87
CA VAL A 427 -1.25 -3.97 -29.74
C VAL A 427 -2.32 -2.97 -30.14
N PRO A 428 -3.39 -2.81 -29.35
CA PRO A 428 -4.38 -1.78 -29.63
C PRO A 428 -3.81 -0.37 -29.38
N LYS A 429 -4.13 0.56 -30.27
CA LYS A 429 -3.83 1.98 -30.10
C LYS A 429 -4.67 2.55 -28.95
N ALA A 430 -4.03 3.24 -28.01
CA ALA A 430 -4.71 3.92 -26.91
C ALA A 430 -4.33 5.40 -26.82
N LYS A 431 -5.16 6.20 -26.14
CA LYS A 431 -4.80 7.56 -25.75
C LYS A 431 -4.02 7.50 -24.44
N GLY A 432 -2.73 7.80 -24.46
CA GLY A 432 -1.88 7.82 -23.27
C GLY A 432 -0.51 7.17 -23.48
N PRO A 433 0.36 7.17 -22.44
CA PRO A 433 1.69 6.57 -22.51
C PRO A 433 1.63 5.05 -22.71
N LEU A 434 2.80 4.46 -23.04
CA LEU A 434 2.96 3.01 -23.05
C LEU A 434 2.76 2.47 -21.62
N THR A 435 2.18 1.28 -21.52
CA THR A 435 2.09 0.56 -20.24
C THR A 435 3.47 0.01 -19.86
N PRO A 436 3.73 -0.32 -18.58
CA PRO A 436 4.99 -0.91 -18.15
C PRO A 436 5.41 -2.14 -18.98
N GLU A 437 4.46 -2.99 -19.36
CA GLU A 437 4.71 -4.16 -20.22
C GLU A 437 5.17 -3.76 -21.63
N LEU A 438 4.62 -2.69 -22.19
CA LEU A 438 5.04 -2.19 -23.50
C LEU A 438 6.37 -1.45 -23.45
N GLU A 439 6.64 -0.73 -22.36
CA GLU A 439 7.95 -0.13 -22.14
C GLU A 439 9.03 -1.18 -21.99
N ALA A 440 8.76 -2.26 -21.24
CA ALA A 440 9.66 -3.40 -21.11
C ALA A 440 9.87 -4.11 -22.46
N ALA A 441 8.82 -4.32 -23.25
CA ALA A 441 8.94 -4.90 -24.60
C ALA A 441 9.81 -4.03 -25.52
N ARG A 442 9.61 -2.71 -25.50
CA ARG A 442 10.43 -1.74 -26.26
C ARG A 442 11.88 -1.75 -25.79
N ALA A 443 12.12 -1.76 -24.48
CA ALA A 443 13.47 -1.82 -23.91
C ALA A 443 14.19 -3.14 -24.24
N ALA A 444 13.44 -4.23 -24.44
CA ALA A 444 13.96 -5.49 -24.95
C ALA A 444 14.22 -5.48 -26.48
N GLY A 445 13.91 -4.39 -27.18
CA GLY A 445 14.18 -4.22 -28.61
C GLY A 445 13.04 -4.64 -29.54
N ALA A 446 11.82 -4.84 -29.03
CA ALA A 446 10.68 -5.13 -29.88
C ALA A 446 10.15 -3.89 -30.61
N ASP A 447 9.76 -4.08 -31.87
CA ASP A 447 9.03 -3.10 -32.66
C ASP A 447 7.53 -3.13 -32.27
N ILE A 448 6.99 -2.02 -31.80
CA ILE A 448 5.61 -1.93 -31.31
C ILE A 448 4.71 -1.38 -32.41
N VAL A 449 3.77 -2.20 -32.88
CA VAL A 449 2.79 -1.84 -33.90
C VAL A 449 1.43 -1.61 -33.26
N GLU A 450 0.98 -0.36 -33.25
CA GLU A 450 -0.33 0.02 -32.71
C GLU A 450 -1.42 -0.01 -33.78
N HIS A 451 -2.59 -0.56 -33.43
CA HIS A 451 -3.69 -0.77 -34.36
C HIS A 451 -4.97 0.00 -34.03
N THR A 452 -5.65 0.45 -35.10
CA THR A 452 -7.04 0.91 -35.08
C THR A 452 -7.82 0.18 -36.19
N PRO A 453 -9.03 -0.37 -35.93
CA PRO A 453 -9.62 -0.59 -34.61
C PRO A 453 -8.80 -1.57 -33.76
N GLY A 454 -8.81 -1.39 -32.44
CA GLY A 454 -7.97 -2.15 -31.48
C GLY A 454 -8.60 -3.44 -30.93
N HIS A 455 -9.52 -4.08 -31.65
CA HIS A 455 -10.14 -5.33 -31.17
C HIS A 455 -9.15 -6.49 -31.21
N ASN A 456 -9.18 -7.38 -30.21
CA ASN A 456 -8.29 -8.54 -30.12
C ASN A 456 -8.31 -9.40 -31.40
N THR A 457 -9.49 -9.63 -31.97
CA THR A 457 -9.65 -10.39 -33.23
C THR A 457 -8.90 -9.76 -34.40
N VAL A 458 -8.91 -8.43 -34.49
CA VAL A 458 -8.25 -7.66 -35.57
C VAL A 458 -6.73 -7.66 -35.37
N ILE A 459 -6.25 -7.41 -34.15
CA ILE A 459 -4.80 -7.36 -33.89
C ILE A 459 -4.15 -8.75 -34.03
N ILE A 460 -4.86 -9.83 -33.68
CA ILE A 460 -4.38 -11.21 -33.87
C ILE A 460 -4.26 -11.52 -35.36
N ALA A 461 -5.29 -11.19 -36.15
CA ALA A 461 -5.25 -11.38 -37.61
C ALA A 461 -4.08 -10.61 -38.26
N ARG A 462 -3.87 -9.35 -37.86
CA ARG A 462 -2.76 -8.52 -38.36
C ARG A 462 -1.39 -9.04 -37.96
N ALA A 463 -1.23 -9.55 -36.74
CA ALA A 463 0.01 -10.17 -36.30
C ALA A 463 0.33 -11.42 -37.13
N ARG A 464 -0.69 -12.23 -37.46
CA ARG A 464 -0.55 -13.40 -38.35
C ARG A 464 -0.13 -13.02 -39.76
N GLU A 465 -0.79 -12.01 -40.34
CA GLU A 465 -0.44 -11.50 -41.66
C GLU A 465 1.00 -10.96 -41.69
N ASP A 466 1.42 -10.21 -40.67
CA ASP A 466 2.79 -9.67 -40.59
C ASP A 466 3.84 -10.78 -40.38
N ALA A 467 3.55 -11.78 -39.54
CA ALA A 467 4.39 -12.96 -39.39
C ALA A 467 4.59 -13.67 -40.74
N SER A 468 3.47 -13.92 -41.46
CA SER A 468 3.50 -14.57 -42.78
C SER A 468 4.25 -13.73 -43.81
N ALA A 469 4.05 -12.42 -43.86
CA ALA A 469 4.70 -11.52 -44.81
C ALA A 469 6.23 -11.46 -44.61
N ARG A 470 6.70 -11.67 -43.37
CA ARG A 470 8.12 -11.63 -43.00
C ARG A 470 8.81 -12.98 -43.05
N GLY A 471 8.05 -14.08 -43.14
CA GLY A 471 8.57 -15.42 -42.84
C GLY A 471 9.02 -15.55 -41.39
N TRP A 472 8.41 -14.81 -40.47
CA TRP A 472 8.69 -14.86 -39.02
C TRP A 472 7.68 -15.77 -38.33
N THR A 473 8.03 -16.27 -37.15
CA THR A 473 7.17 -17.17 -36.37
C THR A 473 6.17 -16.37 -35.55
N GLU A 474 4.88 -16.69 -35.69
CA GLU A 474 3.83 -16.17 -34.81
C GLU A 474 3.90 -16.88 -33.46
N ILE A 475 4.04 -16.12 -32.37
CA ILE A 475 3.73 -16.59 -31.03
C ILE A 475 2.24 -16.30 -30.76
N PRO A 476 1.39 -17.33 -30.65
CA PRO A 476 -0.05 -17.16 -30.65
C PRO A 476 -0.54 -16.45 -29.39
N PHE A 477 -1.56 -15.61 -29.53
CA PHE A 477 -2.19 -14.90 -28.41
C PHE A 477 -2.67 -15.87 -27.32
N GLY A 478 -2.23 -15.66 -26.09
CA GLY A 478 -2.55 -16.53 -24.96
C GLY A 478 -1.78 -17.85 -24.94
N MET A 479 -0.73 -17.99 -25.75
CA MET A 479 0.03 -19.23 -25.98
C MET A 479 -0.85 -20.38 -26.49
N GLU A 480 -1.87 -20.07 -27.31
CA GLU A 480 -2.85 -21.02 -27.84
C GLU A 480 -2.22 -21.98 -28.86
N CYS A 481 -1.45 -22.96 -28.40
CA CYS A 481 -0.76 -23.98 -29.19
C CYS A 481 -0.45 -25.25 -28.39
N ALA A 482 -0.17 -26.36 -29.10
CA ALA A 482 0.17 -27.65 -28.48
C ALA A 482 1.49 -27.61 -27.70
N THR A 483 2.49 -26.87 -28.18
CA THR A 483 3.80 -26.73 -27.51
C THR A 483 3.67 -26.15 -26.10
N ALA A 484 2.73 -25.22 -25.87
CA ALA A 484 2.48 -24.67 -24.54
C ALA A 484 1.87 -25.70 -23.57
N VAL A 485 0.98 -26.57 -24.10
CA VAL A 485 0.39 -27.69 -23.35
C VAL A 485 1.49 -28.69 -22.98
N GLU A 486 2.37 -29.03 -23.92
CA GLU A 486 3.50 -29.96 -23.73
C GLU A 486 4.50 -29.44 -22.70
N ALA A 487 4.89 -28.18 -22.82
CA ALA A 487 5.84 -27.55 -21.90
C ALA A 487 5.32 -27.55 -20.46
N THR A 488 4.02 -27.32 -20.26
CA THR A 488 3.40 -27.36 -18.92
C THR A 488 3.16 -28.79 -18.45
N ALA A 489 2.78 -29.72 -19.34
CA ALA A 489 2.56 -31.13 -18.99
C ALA A 489 3.81 -31.79 -18.40
N ALA A 490 4.99 -31.48 -18.96
CA ALA A 490 6.26 -31.96 -18.44
C ALA A 490 6.51 -31.55 -16.96
N GLN A 491 5.97 -30.40 -16.53
CA GLN A 491 6.15 -29.90 -15.17
C GLN A 491 5.36 -30.69 -14.12
N VAL A 492 4.44 -31.56 -14.52
CA VAL A 492 3.67 -32.42 -13.60
C VAL A 492 4.54 -33.56 -13.04
N ALA A 493 5.68 -33.86 -13.65
CA ALA A 493 6.53 -35.00 -13.30
C ALA A 493 6.95 -35.07 -11.82
N ASN A 494 7.05 -33.93 -11.14
CA ASN A 494 7.40 -33.85 -9.71
C ASN A 494 6.25 -33.40 -8.80
N VAL A 495 5.00 -33.47 -9.26
CA VAL A 495 3.82 -33.24 -8.41
C VAL A 495 3.67 -34.40 -7.42
N PRO A 496 3.56 -34.13 -6.10
CA PRO A 496 3.40 -35.20 -5.11
C PRO A 496 2.08 -35.97 -5.27
N ARG A 497 2.11 -37.27 -4.98
CA ARG A 497 0.96 -38.18 -5.18
C ARG A 497 -0.13 -38.03 -4.13
N ASP A 498 0.21 -37.45 -2.99
CA ASP A 498 -0.65 -37.26 -1.81
C ASP A 498 -1.36 -35.89 -1.81
N VAL A 499 -1.18 -35.08 -2.86
CA VAL A 499 -1.94 -33.84 -3.06
C VAL A 499 -3.43 -34.16 -3.18
N GLN A 500 -4.25 -33.50 -2.37
CA GLN A 500 -5.69 -33.74 -2.37
C GLN A 500 -6.36 -33.09 -3.60
N ARG A 501 -5.87 -31.93 -4.03
CA ARG A 501 -6.44 -31.14 -5.12
C ARG A 501 -5.42 -30.11 -5.61
N ILE A 502 -5.48 -29.77 -6.90
CA ILE A 502 -4.68 -28.69 -7.48
C ILE A 502 -5.55 -27.46 -7.70
N VAL A 503 -5.11 -26.30 -7.24
CA VAL A 503 -5.75 -25.01 -7.51
C VAL A 503 -4.87 -24.21 -8.46
N ILE A 504 -5.43 -23.71 -9.56
CA ILE A 504 -4.66 -23.03 -10.63
C ILE A 504 -5.42 -21.81 -11.17
N PRO A 505 -4.76 -20.64 -11.38
CA PRO A 505 -5.38 -19.52 -12.06
C PRO A 505 -5.56 -19.80 -13.55
N VAL A 506 -6.73 -19.45 -14.09
CA VAL A 506 -7.12 -19.75 -15.47
C VAL A 506 -7.35 -18.45 -16.25
N GLY A 507 -6.40 -18.16 -17.14
CA GLY A 507 -6.51 -17.11 -18.16
C GLY A 507 -6.97 -17.68 -19.51
N SER A 508 -6.02 -18.03 -20.38
CA SER A 508 -6.34 -18.65 -21.68
C SER A 508 -6.77 -20.11 -21.58
N GLY A 509 -6.51 -20.78 -20.46
CA GLY A 509 -6.75 -22.22 -20.29
C GLY A 509 -5.58 -23.11 -20.70
N MET A 510 -4.53 -22.58 -21.33
CA MET A 510 -3.43 -23.41 -21.87
C MET A 510 -2.60 -24.11 -20.78
N SER A 511 -2.27 -23.42 -19.68
CA SER A 511 -1.57 -24.03 -18.54
C SER A 511 -2.43 -25.12 -17.89
N LEU A 512 -3.73 -24.87 -17.68
CA LEU A 512 -4.67 -25.88 -17.17
C LEU A 512 -4.74 -27.11 -18.08
N ALA A 513 -4.82 -26.91 -19.40
CA ALA A 513 -4.79 -28.02 -20.36
C ALA A 513 -3.50 -28.85 -20.26
N GLY A 514 -2.36 -28.17 -20.07
CA GLY A 514 -1.08 -28.82 -19.84
C GLY A 514 -1.02 -29.63 -18.55
N VAL A 515 -1.49 -29.06 -17.44
CA VAL A 515 -1.59 -29.79 -16.15
C VAL A 515 -2.46 -31.04 -16.29
N LEU A 516 -3.65 -30.93 -16.91
CA LEU A 516 -4.54 -32.06 -17.15
C LEU A 516 -3.88 -33.16 -18.00
N ARG A 517 -3.13 -32.78 -19.03
CA ARG A 517 -2.38 -33.74 -19.83
C ARG A 517 -1.28 -34.40 -19.00
N GLY A 518 -0.47 -33.63 -18.30
CA GLY A 518 0.61 -34.15 -17.46
C GLY A 518 0.12 -35.09 -16.36
N LEU A 519 -1.02 -34.79 -15.72
CA LEU A 519 -1.60 -35.69 -14.71
C LEU A 519 -1.97 -37.04 -15.32
N ARG A 520 -2.58 -37.08 -16.51
CA ARG A 520 -2.85 -38.34 -17.22
C ARG A 520 -1.57 -39.08 -17.60
N ASP A 521 -0.60 -38.36 -18.15
CA ASP A 521 0.67 -38.94 -18.59
C ASP A 521 1.46 -39.56 -17.41
N HIS A 522 1.27 -39.06 -16.19
CA HIS A 522 1.92 -39.56 -14.96
C HIS A 522 1.02 -40.45 -14.06
N GLY A 523 -0.21 -40.78 -14.49
CA GLY A 523 -1.15 -41.61 -13.71
C GLY A 523 -1.65 -40.94 -12.41
N LEU A 524 -1.81 -39.61 -12.45
CA LEU A 524 -2.29 -38.74 -11.37
C LEU A 524 -3.65 -38.09 -11.71
N ASP A 525 -4.37 -38.65 -12.68
CA ASP A 525 -5.67 -38.17 -13.15
C ASP A 525 -6.81 -38.32 -12.12
N HIS A 526 -6.55 -39.00 -11.01
CA HIS A 526 -7.42 -39.04 -9.84
C HIS A 526 -7.40 -37.74 -9.02
N ILE A 527 -6.40 -36.86 -9.19
CA ILE A 527 -6.28 -35.61 -8.45
C ILE A 527 -7.26 -34.57 -9.06
N PRO A 528 -8.27 -34.09 -8.33
CA PRO A 528 -9.19 -33.07 -8.82
C PRO A 528 -8.51 -31.71 -8.97
N ILE A 529 -9.01 -30.88 -9.88
CA ILE A 529 -8.51 -29.51 -10.11
C ILE A 529 -9.60 -28.48 -9.85
N VAL A 530 -9.26 -27.37 -9.19
CA VAL A 530 -10.04 -26.13 -9.20
C VAL A 530 -9.36 -25.13 -10.12
N GLY A 531 -10.03 -24.81 -11.23
CA GLY A 531 -9.60 -23.76 -12.13
C GLY A 531 -10.26 -22.43 -11.76
N VAL A 532 -9.48 -21.45 -11.31
CA VAL A 532 -10.01 -20.12 -10.95
C VAL A 532 -9.92 -19.19 -12.16
N SER A 533 -11.04 -18.96 -12.82
CA SER A 533 -11.13 -18.09 -14.00
C SER A 533 -10.99 -16.61 -13.60
N VAL A 534 -9.94 -15.95 -14.08
CA VAL A 534 -9.62 -14.55 -13.75
C VAL A 534 -9.92 -13.57 -14.89
N GLY A 535 -10.52 -14.04 -15.99
CA GLY A 535 -10.81 -13.23 -17.17
C GLY A 535 -11.76 -13.91 -18.17
N ALA A 536 -11.39 -13.90 -19.46
CA ALA A 536 -12.24 -14.45 -20.53
C ALA A 536 -12.52 -15.95 -20.35
N ASN A 537 -13.68 -16.42 -20.82
CA ASN A 537 -14.08 -17.82 -20.72
C ASN A 537 -13.07 -18.75 -21.45
N PRO A 538 -12.44 -19.71 -20.74
CA PRO A 538 -11.42 -20.62 -21.31
C PRO A 538 -12.01 -21.87 -21.98
N GLU A 539 -13.30 -22.15 -21.84
CA GLU A 539 -13.93 -23.43 -22.20
C GLU A 539 -13.67 -23.86 -23.63
N LYS A 540 -13.83 -22.97 -24.62
CA LYS A 540 -13.61 -23.30 -26.04
C LYS A 540 -12.19 -23.83 -26.29
N ARG A 541 -11.19 -23.25 -25.61
CA ARG A 541 -9.79 -23.68 -25.72
C ARG A 541 -9.57 -24.98 -24.98
N LEU A 542 -10.16 -25.16 -23.80
CA LEU A 542 -10.10 -26.42 -23.07
C LEU A 542 -10.77 -27.57 -23.83
N ASP A 543 -11.89 -27.32 -24.52
CA ASP A 543 -12.54 -28.33 -25.37
C ASP A 543 -11.64 -28.77 -26.53
N THR A 544 -10.78 -27.88 -27.02
CA THR A 544 -9.82 -28.18 -28.08
C THR A 544 -8.56 -28.87 -27.57
N TYR A 545 -7.97 -28.35 -26.48
CA TYR A 545 -6.62 -28.74 -26.02
C TYR A 545 -6.63 -29.74 -24.84
N ALA A 546 -7.77 -29.92 -24.18
CA ALA A 546 -7.98 -30.87 -23.09
C ALA A 546 -9.39 -31.49 -23.16
N PRO A 547 -9.71 -32.25 -24.24
CA PRO A 547 -11.04 -32.85 -24.38
C PRO A 547 -11.36 -33.75 -23.18
N GLY A 548 -12.57 -33.59 -22.64
CA GLY A 548 -13.03 -34.29 -21.43
C GLY A 548 -12.71 -33.59 -20.10
N TRP A 549 -12.09 -32.41 -20.10
CA TRP A 549 -11.68 -31.69 -18.88
C TRP A 549 -12.77 -31.51 -17.81
N ARG A 550 -14.06 -31.43 -18.21
CA ARG A 550 -15.21 -31.22 -17.30
C ARG A 550 -15.38 -32.33 -16.26
N SER A 551 -14.81 -33.52 -16.46
CA SER A 551 -14.87 -34.59 -15.46
C SER A 551 -13.85 -34.45 -14.34
N ALA A 552 -12.81 -33.63 -14.53
CA ALA A 552 -11.66 -33.51 -13.61
C ALA A 552 -11.48 -32.09 -13.04
N VAL A 553 -12.18 -31.09 -13.58
CA VAL A 553 -12.02 -29.68 -13.18
C VAL A 553 -13.33 -29.08 -12.71
N SER A 554 -13.30 -28.47 -11.53
CA SER A 554 -14.29 -27.50 -11.08
C SER A 554 -13.83 -26.10 -11.50
N LEU A 555 -14.42 -25.56 -12.57
CA LEU A 555 -14.12 -24.20 -13.02
C LEU A 555 -14.97 -23.20 -12.22
N VAL A 556 -14.32 -22.33 -11.45
CA VAL A 556 -14.94 -21.27 -10.65
C VAL A 556 -14.54 -19.90 -11.18
N HIS A 557 -15.34 -18.88 -10.90
CA HIS A 557 -15.01 -17.50 -11.25
C HIS A 557 -14.46 -16.76 -10.03
N SER A 558 -13.39 -16.00 -10.24
CA SER A 558 -12.94 -15.01 -9.27
C SER A 558 -14.02 -13.95 -9.07
N GLU A 559 -14.28 -13.55 -7.82
CA GLU A 559 -15.17 -12.43 -7.48
C GLU A 559 -14.61 -11.07 -7.98
N LEU A 560 -13.31 -11.02 -8.23
CA LEU A 560 -12.60 -9.83 -8.74
C LEU A 560 -12.42 -9.88 -10.26
N ASP A 561 -12.81 -8.80 -10.93
CA ASP A 561 -12.59 -8.60 -12.37
C ASP A 561 -11.10 -8.66 -12.76
N TYR A 562 -10.80 -8.98 -14.03
CA TYR A 562 -9.42 -9.07 -14.54
C TYR A 562 -8.53 -7.86 -14.20
N HIS A 563 -9.11 -6.66 -14.17
CA HIS A 563 -8.39 -5.41 -13.88
C HIS A 563 -8.28 -5.07 -12.38
N GLN A 564 -8.99 -5.80 -11.52
CA GLN A 564 -8.95 -5.62 -10.07
C GLN A 564 -7.87 -6.53 -9.47
N HIS A 565 -7.01 -5.95 -8.63
CA HIS A 565 -5.98 -6.67 -7.89
C HIS A 565 -6.58 -7.33 -6.65
N ALA A 566 -6.13 -8.55 -6.34
CA ALA A 566 -6.41 -9.18 -5.05
C ALA A 566 -5.74 -8.37 -3.92
N SER A 567 -6.45 -8.20 -2.81
CA SER A 567 -5.96 -7.47 -1.63
C SER A 567 -4.88 -8.24 -0.88
N LYS A 568 -4.98 -9.57 -0.83
CA LYS A 568 -3.95 -10.46 -0.29
C LYS A 568 -3.09 -11.01 -1.42
N THR A 569 -1.81 -10.67 -1.43
CA THR A 569 -0.86 -11.02 -2.52
C THR A 569 0.28 -11.92 -2.07
N SER A 570 0.12 -12.61 -0.92
CA SER A 570 1.10 -13.54 -0.39
C SER A 570 0.46 -14.82 0.16
N LEU A 571 1.22 -15.91 0.08
CA LEU A 571 0.94 -17.20 0.72
C LEU A 571 2.16 -17.57 1.56
N GLY A 572 2.10 -17.40 2.88
CA GLY A 572 3.32 -17.42 3.71
C GLY A 572 4.32 -16.36 3.21
N ASN A 573 5.55 -16.78 2.93
CA ASN A 573 6.63 -15.92 2.43
C ASN A 573 6.63 -15.80 0.88
N LEU A 574 5.70 -16.49 0.20
CA LEU A 574 5.64 -16.44 -1.26
C LEU A 574 4.77 -15.28 -1.74
N ALA A 575 5.39 -14.32 -2.41
CA ALA A 575 4.68 -13.27 -3.15
C ALA A 575 4.02 -13.83 -4.42
N LEU A 576 2.74 -13.52 -4.61
CA LEU A 576 1.90 -13.96 -5.72
C LEU A 576 1.54 -12.79 -6.65
N ASP A 577 1.24 -13.07 -7.92
CA ASP A 577 0.72 -12.06 -8.83
C ASP A 577 -0.69 -11.63 -8.37
N PRO A 578 -0.97 -10.32 -8.20
CA PRO A 578 -2.26 -9.83 -7.73
C PRO A 578 -3.41 -10.06 -8.72
N VAL A 579 -3.12 -10.34 -10.00
CA VAL A 579 -4.13 -10.49 -11.05
C VAL A 579 -4.45 -11.95 -11.35
N TYR A 580 -3.49 -12.86 -11.15
CA TYR A 580 -3.67 -14.29 -11.42
C TYR A 580 -3.64 -15.11 -10.13
N GLU A 581 -2.45 -15.41 -9.61
CA GLU A 581 -2.26 -16.38 -8.53
C GLU A 581 -2.94 -15.98 -7.21
N ALA A 582 -2.87 -14.70 -6.83
CA ALA A 582 -3.45 -14.21 -5.58
C ALA A 582 -4.97 -14.41 -5.51
N LYS A 583 -5.65 -14.43 -6.65
CA LYS A 583 -7.11 -14.68 -6.73
C LYS A 583 -7.49 -16.13 -6.46
N CYS A 584 -6.51 -17.04 -6.41
CA CYS A 584 -6.74 -18.42 -6.02
C CYS A 584 -6.79 -18.62 -4.51
N LEU A 585 -6.28 -17.67 -3.72
CA LEU A 585 -6.18 -17.79 -2.26
C LEU A 585 -7.52 -18.10 -1.57
N PRO A 586 -8.67 -17.49 -1.93
CA PRO A 586 -9.96 -17.80 -1.31
C PRO A 586 -10.45 -19.24 -1.55
N PHE A 587 -9.87 -19.93 -2.53
CA PHE A 587 -10.29 -21.27 -2.94
C PHE A 587 -9.39 -22.38 -2.38
N LEU A 588 -8.30 -22.02 -1.67
CA LEU A 588 -7.38 -22.98 -1.07
C LEU A 588 -7.97 -23.65 0.17
N SER A 589 -7.65 -24.93 0.34
CA SER A 589 -8.00 -25.77 1.48
C SER A 589 -6.79 -26.60 1.93
N PRO A 590 -6.72 -27.05 3.20
CA PRO A 590 -5.59 -27.85 3.68
C PRO A 590 -5.36 -29.10 2.81
N GLY A 591 -4.10 -29.35 2.42
CA GLY A 591 -3.74 -30.44 1.51
C GLY A 591 -3.82 -30.11 0.02
N ASP A 592 -4.26 -28.91 -0.34
CA ASP A 592 -4.19 -28.42 -1.72
C ASP A 592 -2.75 -28.08 -2.14
N LEU A 593 -2.49 -28.24 -3.44
CA LEU A 593 -1.35 -27.66 -4.13
C LEU A 593 -1.79 -26.44 -4.95
N LEU A 594 -1.15 -25.28 -4.72
CA LEU A 594 -1.30 -24.10 -5.58
C LEU A 594 -0.33 -24.19 -6.77
N TRP A 595 -0.85 -24.09 -7.98
CA TRP A 595 -0.02 -23.99 -9.19
C TRP A 595 0.23 -22.53 -9.55
N VAL A 596 1.44 -22.04 -9.30
CA VAL A 596 1.86 -20.69 -9.68
C VAL A 596 2.34 -20.73 -11.13
N VAL A 597 1.62 -20.07 -12.04
CA VAL A 597 1.86 -20.17 -13.50
C VAL A 597 2.92 -19.19 -13.99
N GLY A 598 3.11 -18.08 -13.29
CA GLY A 598 4.16 -17.13 -13.62
C GLY A 598 3.88 -15.74 -13.06
N ARG A 599 4.95 -15.05 -12.69
CA ARG A 599 4.87 -13.73 -12.09
C ARG A 599 5.23 -12.64 -13.10
N ARG A 600 4.46 -11.55 -13.14
CA ARG A 600 4.80 -10.40 -14.00
C ARG A 600 6.12 -9.77 -13.57
N GLY A 601 7.00 -9.50 -14.54
CA GLY A 601 8.28 -8.82 -14.29
C GLY A 601 8.15 -7.35 -13.86
N SER A 602 6.95 -6.76 -13.96
CA SER A 602 6.63 -5.45 -13.37
C SER A 602 6.43 -5.52 -11.85
N LEU A 603 6.39 -6.71 -11.25
CA LEU A 603 6.33 -6.91 -9.81
C LEU A 603 7.75 -7.12 -9.22
N PRO A 604 8.06 -6.60 -8.02
CA PRO A 604 9.41 -6.72 -7.41
C PRO A 604 9.87 -8.19 -7.27
N PRO A 605 11.08 -8.62 -7.65
CA PRO A 605 11.45 -10.05 -7.79
C PRO A 605 11.20 -10.95 -6.55
N HIS A 606 11.07 -12.28 -6.75
CA HIS A 606 10.82 -13.28 -5.69
C HIS A 606 11.84 -13.26 -4.53
N ASP A 607 13.07 -12.85 -4.84
CA ASP A 607 14.20 -12.80 -3.91
C ASP A 607 14.63 -11.37 -3.61
N ALA A 608 13.77 -10.39 -3.95
CA ALA A 608 13.89 -9.09 -3.33
C ALA A 608 13.46 -9.23 -1.85
N SER A 609 14.38 -9.73 -1.01
CA SER A 609 14.75 -8.85 0.11
C SER A 609 14.91 -7.49 -0.54
N ILE A 610 14.04 -6.52 -0.25
CA ILE A 610 14.29 -5.17 -0.75
C ILE A 610 15.75 -4.91 -0.40
N ALA A 611 16.64 -4.82 -1.40
CA ALA A 611 18.06 -4.81 -1.11
C ALA A 611 18.26 -3.65 -0.15
N THR A 612 18.53 -3.92 1.12
CA THR A 612 18.43 -2.94 2.20
C THR A 612 19.44 -1.86 1.86
N PRO A 613 19.03 -0.72 1.29
CA PRO A 613 19.97 0.19 0.68
C PRO A 613 20.82 0.77 1.79
N ILE A 614 22.14 0.75 1.64
CA ILE A 614 23.03 1.29 2.67
C ILE A 614 22.73 2.81 2.80
N PRO A 615 22.25 3.28 3.98
CA PRO A 615 21.96 4.69 4.17
C PRO A 615 23.25 5.52 4.09
N LYS A 616 23.15 6.69 3.48
CA LYS A 616 24.30 7.57 3.24
C LYS A 616 24.19 8.82 4.10
N TRP A 617 25.27 9.14 4.81
CA TRP A 617 25.42 10.39 5.54
C TRP A 617 26.63 11.16 5.03
N SER A 618 26.44 12.46 4.76
CA SER A 618 27.49 13.43 4.47
C SER A 618 27.83 14.24 5.72
N VAL A 619 29.09 14.62 5.83
CA VAL A 619 29.56 15.62 6.82
C VAL A 619 29.62 16.96 6.11
N GLY A 620 28.93 17.98 6.61
CA GLY A 620 29.01 19.31 6.01
C GLY A 620 27.97 20.30 6.51
N ASP A 621 28.15 21.56 6.11
CA ASP A 621 27.17 22.62 6.32
C ASP A 621 25.94 22.36 5.43
N SER A 622 24.77 22.21 6.06
CA SER A 622 23.52 21.92 5.38
C SER A 622 23.14 23.00 4.35
N VAL A 623 23.53 24.26 4.54
CA VAL A 623 23.28 25.34 3.55
C VAL A 623 23.98 25.06 2.23
N GLN A 624 25.23 24.58 2.30
CA GLN A 624 25.99 24.24 1.09
C GLN A 624 25.53 22.89 0.54
N TRP A 625 25.33 21.91 1.41
CA TRP A 625 24.93 20.57 1.00
C TRP A 625 23.61 20.55 0.21
N VAL A 626 22.59 21.29 0.65
CA VAL A 626 21.32 21.34 -0.09
C VAL A 626 21.44 22.03 -1.45
N LYS A 627 22.45 22.89 -1.66
CA LYS A 627 22.76 23.51 -2.97
C LYS A 627 23.38 22.51 -3.94
N ASP A 628 24.10 21.53 -3.43
CA ASP A 628 24.77 20.50 -4.21
C ASP A 628 23.85 19.31 -4.56
N LEU A 629 22.71 19.18 -3.89
CA LEU A 629 21.67 18.22 -4.26
C LEU A 629 21.12 18.52 -5.67
N PRO A 630 21.01 17.51 -6.56
CA PRO A 630 20.36 17.70 -7.85
C PRO A 630 18.89 18.10 -7.66
N PRO A 631 18.35 19.02 -8.49
CA PRO A 631 16.93 19.33 -8.46
C PRO A 631 16.10 18.09 -8.78
N GLU A 632 14.93 17.97 -8.16
CA GLU A 632 13.98 16.86 -8.40
C GLU A 632 14.61 15.45 -8.24
N SER A 633 15.54 15.31 -7.30
CA SER A 633 16.20 14.05 -6.94
C SER A 633 15.59 13.32 -5.75
N ALA A 634 14.76 13.99 -4.95
CA ALA A 634 14.13 13.43 -3.76
C ALA A 634 12.64 13.10 -4.01
N ASP A 635 12.17 12.01 -3.41
CA ASP A 635 10.76 11.62 -3.38
C ASP A 635 10.10 11.91 -2.03
N LEU A 636 10.88 12.10 -0.97
CA LEU A 636 10.41 12.53 0.35
C LEU A 636 11.49 13.38 1.03
N ILE A 637 11.09 14.50 1.63
CA ILE A 637 11.89 15.15 2.68
C ILE A 637 11.34 14.66 4.02
N PHE A 638 12.18 14.11 4.88
CA PHE A 638 11.77 13.79 6.25
C PHE A 638 12.89 14.12 7.22
N THR A 639 12.60 15.02 8.16
CA THR A 639 13.64 15.63 8.98
C THR A 639 13.15 16.10 10.34
N CYS A 640 14.08 16.28 11.27
CA CYS A 640 13.86 16.88 12.58
C CYS A 640 14.91 17.97 12.81
N PRO A 641 14.58 19.27 12.60
CA PRO A 641 15.53 20.35 12.80
C PRO A 641 15.95 20.51 14.27
N PRO A 642 17.05 21.23 14.54
CA PRO A 642 17.41 21.68 15.88
C PRO A 642 16.34 22.64 16.44
N TYR A 643 16.17 22.63 17.76
CA TYR A 643 15.14 23.40 18.49
C TYR A 643 15.75 24.69 19.01
N TYR A 644 16.22 25.56 18.11
CA TYR A 644 17.05 26.72 18.45
C TYR A 644 18.21 26.32 19.38
N ASP A 645 18.40 27.03 20.50
CA ASP A 645 19.45 26.84 21.50
C ASP A 645 19.08 25.84 22.61
N LEU A 646 17.96 25.11 22.47
CA LEU A 646 17.49 24.16 23.49
C LEU A 646 18.49 23.04 23.78
N GLU A 647 19.12 22.51 22.72
CA GLU A 647 20.20 21.52 22.79
C GLU A 647 21.37 22.05 21.95
N PRO A 648 22.35 22.76 22.55
CA PRO A 648 23.53 23.21 21.81
C PRO A 648 24.42 22.01 21.49
N TYR A 649 24.65 21.76 20.19
CA TYR A 649 25.37 20.58 19.72
C TYR A 649 26.88 20.82 19.56
N SER A 650 27.30 22.04 19.22
CA SER A 650 28.70 22.41 19.09
C SER A 650 28.91 23.92 19.28
N SER A 651 30.17 24.35 19.31
CA SER A 651 30.55 25.77 19.23
C SER A 651 30.86 26.24 17.80
N ASP A 652 30.57 25.44 16.78
CA ASP A 652 30.80 25.82 15.38
C ASP A 652 29.78 26.90 14.99
N PRO A 653 30.21 28.07 14.46
CA PRO A 653 29.28 29.14 14.09
C PRO A 653 28.30 28.76 12.97
N ARG A 654 28.51 27.64 12.26
CA ARG A 654 27.59 27.09 11.26
C ARG A 654 26.52 26.20 11.89
N ASP A 655 26.67 25.83 13.15
CA ASP A 655 25.68 25.10 13.91
C ASP A 655 24.49 26.01 14.22
N LEU A 656 23.33 25.68 13.68
CA LEU A 656 22.08 26.42 13.91
C LEU A 656 21.80 26.62 15.40
N SER A 657 22.12 25.65 16.27
CA SER A 657 21.87 25.76 17.71
C SER A 657 22.76 26.78 18.43
N SER A 658 23.78 27.31 17.76
CA SER A 658 24.67 28.37 18.27
C SER A 658 24.30 29.77 17.79
N MET A 659 23.34 29.89 16.87
CA MET A 659 22.91 31.16 16.27
C MET A 659 21.88 31.88 17.15
N ASP A 660 21.76 33.19 16.98
CA ASP A 660 20.58 33.91 17.47
C ASP A 660 19.32 33.53 16.66
N TYR A 661 18.13 33.82 17.20
CA TYR A 661 16.86 33.36 16.65
C TYR A 661 16.57 33.91 15.23
N ASP A 662 16.96 35.15 14.94
CA ASP A 662 16.72 35.76 13.62
C ASP A 662 17.66 35.15 12.57
N ALA A 663 18.94 34.99 12.91
CA ALA A 663 19.91 34.32 12.05
C ALA A 663 19.56 32.83 11.85
N PHE A 664 19.09 32.16 12.90
CA PHE A 664 18.56 30.80 12.80
C PHE A 664 17.45 30.73 11.76
N ASP A 665 16.41 31.56 11.88
CA ASP A 665 15.24 31.53 10.99
C ASP A 665 15.65 31.78 9.52
N GLU A 666 16.59 32.69 9.28
CA GLU A 666 17.11 32.98 7.94
C GLU A 666 17.86 31.78 7.34
N VAL A 667 18.83 31.22 8.07
CA VAL A 667 19.63 30.08 7.61
C VAL A 667 18.75 28.83 7.45
N TYR A 668 17.83 28.61 8.39
CA TYR A 668 16.86 27.52 8.35
C TYR A 668 15.96 27.60 7.11
N ALA A 669 15.49 28.80 6.75
CA ALA A 669 14.73 29.01 5.52
C ALA A 669 15.53 28.71 4.25
N GLN A 670 16.82 29.06 4.22
CA GLN A 670 17.71 28.72 3.10
C GLN A 670 17.85 27.20 2.93
N ILE A 671 18.01 26.46 4.03
CA ILE A 671 18.15 25.00 4.01
C ILE A 671 16.84 24.36 3.50
N ILE A 672 15.69 24.79 4.01
CA ILE A 672 14.37 24.30 3.55
C ILE A 672 14.17 24.58 2.07
N SER A 673 14.56 25.76 1.57
CA SER A 673 14.46 26.12 0.16
C SER A 673 15.29 25.20 -0.74
N GLY A 674 16.54 24.91 -0.36
CA GLY A 674 17.39 23.98 -1.09
C GLY A 674 16.83 22.54 -1.09
N ALA A 675 16.29 22.08 0.04
CA ALA A 675 15.64 20.78 0.12
C ALA A 675 14.36 20.72 -0.73
N ALA A 676 13.52 21.75 -0.69
CA ALA A 676 12.31 21.87 -1.51
C ALA A 676 12.61 21.89 -3.01
N ARG A 677 13.74 22.46 -3.44
CA ARG A 677 14.24 22.38 -4.82
C ARG A 677 14.60 20.93 -5.21
N ALA A 678 15.24 20.18 -4.31
CA ALA A 678 15.57 18.78 -4.54
C ALA A 678 14.34 17.86 -4.57
N LEU A 679 13.24 18.22 -3.90
CA LEU A 679 11.98 17.45 -3.93
C LEU A 679 11.31 17.50 -5.31
N ARG A 680 10.92 16.34 -5.83
CA ARG A 680 10.12 16.23 -7.07
C ARG A 680 8.73 16.85 -6.90
N ASN A 681 8.12 17.29 -7.99
CA ASN A 681 6.71 17.65 -7.98
C ASN A 681 5.84 16.44 -7.62
N ASN A 682 4.70 16.72 -6.99
CA ASN A 682 3.74 15.76 -6.49
C ASN A 682 4.37 14.79 -5.48
N ARG A 683 5.08 15.35 -4.49
CA ARG A 683 5.70 14.61 -3.37
C ARG A 683 5.53 15.35 -2.06
N PHE A 684 5.67 14.62 -0.96
CA PHE A 684 5.50 15.15 0.39
C PHE A 684 6.83 15.55 1.03
N ALA A 685 6.73 16.46 2.00
CA ALA A 685 7.80 16.81 2.93
C ALA A 685 7.23 16.79 4.36
N VAL A 686 7.94 16.16 5.29
CA VAL A 686 7.50 15.96 6.68
C VAL A 686 8.56 16.51 7.62
N PHE A 687 8.18 17.44 8.48
CA PHE A 687 9.06 18.07 9.46
C PHE A 687 8.55 17.79 10.87
N VAL A 688 9.39 17.19 11.71
CA VAL A 688 9.07 16.96 13.13
C VAL A 688 9.76 18.01 13.97
N THR A 689 8.99 18.90 14.57
CA THR A 689 9.47 20.13 15.22
C THR A 689 8.66 20.44 16.48
N GLY A 690 8.87 21.60 17.08
CA GLY A 690 8.06 22.10 18.19
C GLY A 690 8.66 23.38 18.75
N ASP A 691 7.81 24.26 19.28
CA ASP A 691 8.29 25.53 19.83
C ASP A 691 9.21 25.28 21.03
N ALA A 692 10.32 26.00 21.06
CA ALA A 692 11.32 25.92 22.12
C ALA A 692 11.18 27.10 23.08
N ARG A 693 11.62 26.90 24.32
CA ARG A 693 11.77 28.02 25.27
C ARG A 693 13.23 28.36 25.46
N ASP A 694 13.52 29.65 25.49
CA ASP A 694 14.85 30.14 25.82
C ASP A 694 15.18 29.98 27.31
N THR A 695 16.40 30.34 27.69
CA THR A 695 16.87 30.32 29.08
C THR A 695 16.11 31.27 30.02
N LYS A 696 15.37 32.25 29.49
CA LYS A 696 14.53 33.19 30.23
C LYS A 696 13.08 32.69 30.37
N GLY A 697 12.71 31.63 29.65
CA GLY A 697 11.39 31.03 29.64
C GLY A 697 10.45 31.59 28.56
N GLU A 698 10.92 32.47 27.67
CA GLU A 698 10.17 32.97 26.51
C GLU A 698 10.01 31.88 25.47
N LEU A 699 8.84 31.82 24.80
CA LEU A 699 8.51 30.77 23.84
C LEU A 699 8.76 31.28 22.41
N HIS A 700 9.53 30.52 21.62
CA HIS A 700 9.89 30.84 20.24
C HIS A 700 9.14 29.96 19.23
N ASP A 701 8.48 30.59 18.26
CA ASP A 701 7.57 29.99 17.26
C ASP A 701 8.31 29.24 16.14
N LEU A 702 9.01 28.15 16.48
CA LEU A 702 9.69 27.30 15.51
C LEU A 702 8.71 26.62 14.55
N ARG A 703 7.51 26.31 15.04
CA ARG A 703 6.44 25.73 14.24
C ARG A 703 6.06 26.67 13.09
N GLY A 704 5.77 27.93 13.40
CA GLY A 704 5.45 28.94 12.40
C GLY A 704 6.63 29.28 11.51
N ALA A 705 7.86 29.34 12.05
CA ALA A 705 9.07 29.53 11.25
C ALA A 705 9.22 28.45 10.16
N THR A 706 8.99 27.18 10.52
CA THR A 706 9.02 26.06 9.58
C THR A 706 7.96 26.19 8.49
N ILE A 707 6.72 26.57 8.84
CA ILE A 707 5.64 26.78 7.87
C ILE A 707 5.98 27.92 6.91
N ARG A 708 6.44 29.07 7.43
CA ARG A 708 6.83 30.24 6.62
C ARG A 708 7.96 29.88 5.66
N ALA A 709 9.00 29.20 6.13
CA ALA A 709 10.12 28.74 5.30
C ALA A 709 9.68 27.77 4.18
N ALA A 710 8.89 26.75 4.52
CA ALA A 710 8.41 25.76 3.57
C ALA A 710 7.48 26.36 2.51
N THR A 711 6.53 27.19 2.93
CA THR A 711 5.59 27.87 2.02
C THR A 711 6.28 28.90 1.14
N GLY A 712 7.22 29.67 1.70
CA GLY A 712 8.08 30.58 0.93
C GLY A 712 8.95 29.87 -0.11
N SER A 713 9.15 28.55 0.05
CA SER A 713 9.89 27.68 -0.89
C SER A 713 9.00 26.96 -1.91
N GLY A 714 7.71 27.30 -1.97
CA GLY A 714 6.75 26.72 -2.93
C GLY A 714 6.13 25.39 -2.49
N LEU A 715 6.30 24.99 -1.22
CA LEU A 715 5.58 23.84 -0.66
C LEU A 715 4.21 24.28 -0.12
N ILE A 716 3.19 23.45 -0.30
CA ILE A 716 1.84 23.69 0.21
C ILE A 716 1.70 22.99 1.56
N TYR A 717 1.33 23.72 2.61
CA TYR A 717 1.02 23.12 3.91
C TYR A 717 -0.24 22.26 3.80
N ALA A 718 -0.09 20.95 3.91
CA ALA A 718 -1.13 19.97 3.55
C ALA A 718 -1.87 19.44 4.78
N SER A 719 -1.17 19.20 5.89
CA SER A 719 -1.73 18.69 7.14
C SER A 719 -0.74 18.88 8.29
N GLY A 720 -1.19 18.66 9.52
CA GLY A 720 -0.36 18.60 10.71
C GLY A 720 -0.87 17.55 11.68
N ALA A 721 0.02 17.03 12.51
CA ALA A 721 -0.29 16.13 13.60
C ALA A 721 0.56 16.47 14.84
N VAL A 722 0.22 15.90 15.99
CA VAL A 722 1.04 15.96 17.20
C VAL A 722 1.42 14.55 17.64
N LEU A 723 2.69 14.36 18.00
CA LEU A 723 3.16 13.15 18.67
C LEU A 723 3.17 13.39 20.17
N LEU A 724 2.26 12.76 20.92
CA LEU A 724 2.29 12.77 22.38
C LEU A 724 3.48 11.93 22.86
N THR A 725 4.42 12.55 23.56
CA THR A 725 5.63 11.88 24.02
C THR A 725 5.47 11.38 25.47
N PRO A 726 6.28 10.40 25.91
CA PRO A 726 6.29 9.99 27.31
C PRO A 726 6.55 11.18 28.24
N LEU A 727 5.73 11.32 29.28
CA LEU A 727 5.75 12.49 30.17
C LEU A 727 7.07 12.65 30.94
N GLY A 728 7.85 11.58 31.11
CA GLY A 728 9.18 11.63 31.73
C GLY A 728 9.21 12.41 33.05
N SER A 729 10.12 13.39 33.16
CA SER A 729 10.22 14.29 34.31
C SER A 729 9.30 15.50 34.26
N VAL A 730 8.52 15.70 33.19
CA VAL A 730 7.67 16.89 33.00
C VAL A 730 6.70 17.10 34.17
N PRO A 731 6.00 16.08 34.71
CA PRO A 731 5.12 16.27 35.87
C PRO A 731 5.84 16.83 37.11
N LYS A 732 7.14 16.55 37.28
CA LYS A 732 7.94 17.02 38.42
C LYS A 732 8.18 18.54 38.40
N VAL A 733 8.20 19.13 37.20
CA VAL A 733 8.46 20.57 37.02
C VAL A 733 7.19 21.36 36.68
N ALA A 734 6.17 20.71 36.10
CA ALA A 734 4.95 21.35 35.63
C ALA A 734 4.19 22.11 36.73
N ALA A 735 4.07 21.54 37.93
CA ALA A 735 3.39 22.22 39.03
C ALA A 735 4.11 23.50 39.47
N ARG A 736 5.46 23.46 39.50
CA ARG A 736 6.30 24.61 39.88
C ARG A 736 6.23 25.72 38.82
N THR A 737 6.40 25.38 37.55
CA THR A 737 6.35 26.36 36.45
C THR A 737 4.96 26.95 36.28
N PHE A 738 3.91 26.13 36.40
CA PHE A 738 2.53 26.62 36.34
C PHE A 738 2.15 27.51 37.53
N SER A 739 2.64 27.19 38.74
CA SER A 739 2.38 28.02 39.93
C SER A 739 3.15 29.34 39.89
N GLY A 740 4.39 29.34 39.37
CA GLY A 740 5.22 30.54 39.30
C GLY A 740 4.82 31.51 38.19
N THR A 741 4.65 31.00 36.97
CA THR A 741 4.52 31.83 35.75
C THR A 741 3.31 31.47 34.89
N ARG A 742 2.42 30.58 35.37
CA ARG A 742 1.29 30.02 34.58
C ARG A 742 1.74 29.38 33.26
N THR A 743 2.97 28.89 33.23
CA THR A 743 3.55 28.25 32.05
C THR A 743 3.05 26.83 31.91
N LEU A 744 2.42 26.52 30.78
CA LEU A 744 2.07 25.14 30.39
C LEU A 744 3.33 24.39 29.92
N SER A 745 3.49 23.16 30.39
CA SER A 745 4.58 22.28 29.96
C SER A 745 4.19 21.54 28.70
N ARG A 746 5.01 21.63 27.65
CA ARG A 746 4.76 20.92 26.38
C ARG A 746 5.05 19.44 26.56
N VAL A 747 4.16 18.59 26.07
CA VAL A 747 4.22 17.11 26.18
C VAL A 747 4.03 16.43 24.82
N HIS A 748 4.25 17.18 23.75
CA HIS A 748 4.12 16.72 22.38
C HIS A 748 5.13 17.40 21.46
N GLN A 749 5.37 16.77 20.31
CA GLN A 749 6.07 17.35 19.16
C GLN A 749 5.06 17.61 18.03
N ASP A 750 5.31 18.64 17.24
CA ASP A 750 4.55 18.97 16.05
C ASP A 750 5.09 18.20 14.83
N ILE A 751 4.20 17.61 14.05
CA ILE A 751 4.50 16.97 12.77
C ILE A 751 3.83 17.82 11.69
N LEU A 752 4.63 18.46 10.84
CA LEU A 752 4.16 19.34 9.79
C LEU A 752 4.32 18.64 8.44
N ILE A 753 3.21 18.49 7.70
CA ILE A 753 3.19 17.79 6.41
C ILE A 753 2.93 18.80 5.30
N PHE A 754 3.80 18.82 4.32
CA PHE A 754 3.73 19.69 3.14
C PHE A 754 3.72 18.86 1.86
N CYS A 755 3.21 19.44 0.78
CA CYS A 755 3.18 18.85 -0.55
C CYS A 755 3.75 19.82 -1.58
N LYS A 756 4.64 19.35 -2.45
CA LYS A 756 5.04 20.10 -3.65
C LYS A 756 4.12 19.72 -4.79
N GLY A 757 3.48 20.68 -5.45
CA GLY A 757 2.54 20.40 -6.54
C GLY A 757 1.16 19.88 -6.07
N ASN A 758 0.58 18.92 -6.78
CA ASN A 758 -0.78 18.43 -6.54
C ASN A 758 -0.84 17.32 -5.47
N ARG A 759 -1.62 17.56 -4.41
CA ARG A 759 -1.77 16.63 -3.28
C ARG A 759 -2.37 15.27 -3.67
N SER A 760 -3.36 15.24 -4.56
CA SER A 760 -4.00 14.00 -4.98
C SER A 760 -3.07 13.14 -5.84
N GLU A 761 -2.21 13.79 -6.64
CA GLU A 761 -1.17 13.09 -7.39
C GLU A 761 -0.04 12.59 -6.48
N ALA A 762 0.34 13.38 -5.46
CA ALA A 762 1.31 12.97 -4.45
C ALA A 762 0.82 11.75 -3.66
N ALA A 763 -0.45 11.74 -3.24
CA ALA A 763 -1.06 10.58 -2.57
C ALA A 763 -1.08 9.35 -3.47
N ARG A 764 -1.48 9.49 -4.75
CA ARG A 764 -1.42 8.40 -5.73
C ARG A 764 0.00 7.88 -5.96
N ALA A 765 1.00 8.75 -5.89
CA ALA A 765 2.41 8.38 -6.04
C ALA A 765 2.97 7.63 -4.82
N CYS A 766 2.35 7.75 -3.64
CA CYS A 766 2.73 6.97 -2.45
C CYS A 766 2.25 5.51 -2.55
N GLY A 767 1.14 5.26 -3.26
CA GLY A 767 0.50 3.95 -3.32
C GLY A 767 -0.26 3.61 -2.03
N ASP A 768 -0.58 2.33 -1.86
CA ASP A 768 -1.20 1.83 -0.64
C ASP A 768 -0.19 1.83 0.52
N VAL A 769 -0.68 2.03 1.74
CA VAL A 769 0.15 1.94 2.94
C VAL A 769 0.49 0.48 3.20
N ASP A 770 1.72 0.11 2.89
CA ASP A 770 2.27 -1.17 3.30
C ASP A 770 2.35 -1.21 4.83
N ILE A 771 1.79 -2.25 5.45
CA ILE A 771 1.84 -2.48 6.91
C ILE A 771 2.69 -3.70 7.27
N HIS A 772 3.16 -4.45 6.28
CA HIS A 772 3.93 -5.66 6.50
C HIS A 772 5.40 -5.33 6.77
N LEU A 773 6.00 -6.11 7.64
CA LEU A 773 7.45 -6.06 7.84
C LEU A 773 8.14 -6.86 6.74
N PRO A 774 9.27 -6.38 6.21
CA PRO A 774 10.14 -7.19 5.37
C PRO A 774 10.49 -8.51 6.07
N ASP A 775 10.42 -9.63 5.36
CA ASP A 775 10.53 -10.99 5.94
C ASP A 775 11.83 -11.21 6.73
N HIS A 776 12.95 -10.64 6.24
CA HIS A 776 14.23 -10.70 6.94
C HIS A 776 14.17 -10.05 8.33
N LEU A 777 13.42 -8.96 8.50
CA LEU A 777 13.20 -8.29 9.79
C LEU A 777 12.16 -9.03 10.65
N ALA A 778 11.11 -9.59 10.03
CA ALA A 778 10.10 -10.36 10.75
C ALA A 778 10.72 -11.57 11.48
N SER A 779 11.69 -12.25 10.85
CA SER A 779 12.43 -13.35 11.47
C SER A 779 13.26 -12.91 12.68
N GLU A 780 13.89 -11.73 12.61
CA GLU A 780 14.73 -11.19 13.68
C GLU A 780 13.91 -10.65 14.86
N PHE A 781 12.74 -10.06 14.59
CA PHE A 781 11.80 -9.70 15.65
C PHE A 781 11.26 -10.94 16.37
N THR A 782 11.00 -12.03 15.63
CA THR A 782 10.53 -13.29 16.22
C THR A 782 11.60 -13.92 17.13
N LYS A 783 12.85 -14.00 16.67
CA LYS A 783 13.99 -14.47 17.49
C LYS A 783 14.20 -13.61 18.75
N SER A 784 13.99 -12.30 18.64
CA SER A 784 14.12 -11.37 19.78
C SER A 784 13.04 -11.61 20.84
N VAL A 785 11.80 -11.88 20.41
CA VAL A 785 10.68 -12.23 21.31
C VAL A 785 10.93 -13.57 21.99
N GLU A 786 11.45 -14.57 21.28
CA GLU A 786 11.83 -15.88 21.84
C GLU A 786 13.02 -15.79 22.82
N ALA A 787 14.00 -14.93 22.55
CA ALA A 787 15.12 -14.66 23.44
C ALA A 787 14.67 -13.94 24.75
N LEU A 788 13.67 -13.06 24.65
CA LEU A 788 13.05 -12.40 25.82
C LEU A 788 12.14 -13.34 26.62
N ALA A 789 11.53 -14.35 25.98
CA ALA A 789 10.70 -15.35 26.64
C ALA A 789 11.51 -16.47 27.32
N SER A 790 12.78 -16.64 26.95
CA SER A 790 13.68 -17.69 27.48
C SER A 790 14.56 -17.22 28.65
N THR A 791 14.48 -15.96 29.08
CA THR A 791 15.06 -15.53 30.36
C THR A 791 14.25 -16.08 31.52
N PRO A 792 14.85 -16.87 32.44
CA PRO A 792 14.11 -17.49 33.54
C PRO A 792 13.54 -16.43 34.47
N GLU A 793 12.23 -16.52 34.76
CA GLU A 793 11.59 -15.67 35.77
C GLU A 793 12.31 -15.84 37.13
N PRO A 794 12.58 -14.74 37.85
CA PRO A 794 13.08 -14.85 39.21
C PRO A 794 12.01 -15.53 40.08
N PRO A 795 12.42 -16.39 41.03
CA PRO A 795 11.47 -17.20 41.80
C PRO A 795 10.50 -16.31 42.58
N PRO A 796 9.23 -16.72 42.71
CA PRO A 796 8.20 -15.93 43.38
C PRO A 796 8.59 -15.68 44.84
N SER A 797 8.63 -14.41 45.23
CA SER A 797 8.88 -14.02 46.62
C SER A 797 7.73 -14.49 47.50
N SER A 798 8.03 -15.36 48.46
CA SER A 798 7.07 -15.87 49.44
C SER A 798 6.46 -14.76 50.31
N SER A 799 5.12 -14.80 50.40
CA SER A 799 4.25 -14.29 51.48
C SER A 799 4.21 -12.78 51.76
N ARG A 800 3.06 -12.16 51.41
CA ARG A 800 2.34 -11.27 52.34
C ARG A 800 0.88 -11.72 52.40
N GLN A 801 0.44 -12.02 53.62
CA GLN A 801 -0.96 -12.31 53.93
C GLN A 801 -1.86 -11.08 53.67
N PRO A 802 -3.14 -11.27 53.33
CA PRO A 802 -4.09 -10.16 53.22
C PRO A 802 -4.42 -9.61 54.61
N LEU A 803 -4.30 -8.30 54.78
CA LEU A 803 -4.86 -7.59 55.94
C LEU A 803 -6.37 -7.42 55.74
N SER A 804 -7.13 -7.87 56.73
CA SER A 804 -8.59 -7.71 56.85
C SER A 804 -9.00 -6.24 56.97
N PRO A 805 -10.20 -5.84 56.52
CA PRO A 805 -10.67 -4.47 56.61
C PRO A 805 -11.19 -4.18 58.03
N GLY A 806 -10.39 -3.46 58.83
CA GLY A 806 -10.81 -2.83 60.07
C GLY A 806 -11.27 -1.39 59.80
N GLY A 807 -12.51 -1.08 60.12
CA GLY A 807 -13.09 0.26 59.96
C GLY A 807 -12.68 1.26 61.04
N THR A 808 -12.72 2.55 60.68
CA THR A 808 -12.83 3.74 61.54
C THR A 808 -13.24 4.90 60.63
N SER A 809 -14.51 5.30 60.65
CA SER A 809 -15.04 6.51 61.31
C SER A 809 -14.39 7.82 60.83
N TRP A 810 -15.16 8.58 60.04
CA TRP A 810 -14.94 9.98 59.73
C TRP A 810 -15.26 10.82 60.96
N ASP A 811 -14.27 11.52 61.51
CA ASP A 811 -14.49 12.68 62.38
C ASP A 811 -13.73 13.88 61.79
N SER A 812 -14.50 14.92 61.52
CA SER A 812 -14.06 16.25 61.10
C SER A 812 -13.31 16.97 62.23
N PRO A 813 -12.40 17.91 61.92
CA PRO A 813 -12.12 19.01 62.82
C PRO A 813 -12.75 20.30 62.27
N GLU A 814 -13.64 20.87 63.09
CA GLU A 814 -13.85 22.31 63.14
C GLU A 814 -12.59 23.02 63.68
N SER A 815 -12.51 24.32 63.34
CA SER A 815 -11.52 25.37 63.68
C SER A 815 -10.21 25.43 62.89
#